data_AF-A0A0K2UN44-F1
#
_entry.id   AF-A0A0K2UN44-F1
#
_cell.length_a   1.000
_cell.length_b   1.000
_cell.length_c   1.000
_cell.angle_alpha   90.00
_cell.angle_beta   90.00
_cell.angle_gamma   90.00
#
_symmetry.space_group_name_H-M   'P 1'
#
loop_
_entity.id
_entity.type
_entity.pdbx_description
1 polymer ?
#
loop_
_entity_poly.entity_id
_entity_poly.type
_entity_poly.pdbx_seq_one_letter_code
_entity_poly.pdbx_strand_id
1 'polypeptide(L)'
;MKMISTLCGLGSWRPQVLQRFATRRMYIFIYCIIGVIHGMLFSYFSTILSTIEKKFGLKSQEIAWVYSGNEISQAFFLFALPFMGIIRKRTLFMGVSIILSGVGVTICGIPHFFEVEPSYPSLRHKNYLCLEESSPSTCLTDSPEDISLSSSKWLGICLIFFGIFLHGIGSSFYNSFGIPYIDDNSDKAKSPISLSFVFAAKMAGPFFGSVFASLFLKLNEYPEKNYEMLGFDEKDERWIGAWWLGFFILGPILIVVAPLLILFPEELPRSDGEKSNNKESEFAVETPETASEWWEHTKSLVSRLLTNKIYIFNLCSSIAFLFGFVGFITFLPKFITFNFRKSSSSSGLSSGATNFISSTIGIMTSGWVISRYKLKARSLAMWCVFSDVVGIFFFTAVVFIGCKSINFLPPCETDCYCTDSDFLPICSLNGAQQFVSPCYAGCTSSFLHDEGKTIYENCSCIDTLEFTDISNMSISKNIGGDGINGYCEDESCGSQFLIFISLMGIFGILGSSTRIPNLIISLRAIHPKDKASALTLSVSLLSLFAFLPATVVFGYIIDKTCAVWKTQECTNEEASCLVYDNSSMRLYSGIFMCVFILIQSVFDLLVWYYSKDLIVFDNQEEEELAEKKPHVVQNDSNTRVSQVEHL
;
A
#
# COMPACT_ATOMS: atom_id res chain seq x y z
N MET A 1 -18.44 7.02 40.08
CA MET A 1 -17.93 6.33 38.87
C MET A 1 -17.39 7.31 37.82
N LYS A 2 -18.05 8.44 37.53
CA LYS A 2 -17.60 9.48 36.55
C LYS A 2 -16.16 10.02 36.70
N MET A 3 -15.64 10.20 37.92
CA MET A 3 -14.26 10.67 38.08
C MET A 3 -13.20 9.64 37.64
N ILE A 4 -13.56 8.37 37.48
CA ILE A 4 -12.63 7.29 37.13
C ILE A 4 -12.58 7.06 35.60
N SER A 5 -13.59 7.45 34.84
CA SER A 5 -13.57 7.29 33.37
C SER A 5 -12.69 8.32 32.66
N THR A 6 -12.36 9.45 33.32
CA THR A 6 -11.66 10.60 32.71
C THR A 6 -10.20 10.79 33.12
N LEU A 7 -9.69 10.04 34.11
CA LEU A 7 -8.29 10.15 34.54
C LEU A 7 -7.42 9.08 33.88
N CYS A 8 -6.22 9.48 33.45
CA CYS A 8 -5.17 8.57 32.97
C CYS A 8 -4.73 7.58 34.06
N GLY A 9 -4.37 6.37 33.66
CA GLY A 9 -3.78 5.36 34.54
C GLY A 9 -4.34 3.95 34.34
N LEU A 10 -3.82 3.00 35.12
CA LEU A 10 -4.18 1.59 35.04
C LEU A 10 -4.74 1.11 36.39
N GLY A 11 -5.96 0.56 36.38
CA GLY A 11 -6.63 0.16 37.62
C GLY A 11 -6.72 1.31 38.63
N SER A 12 -6.17 1.08 39.82
CA SER A 12 -6.09 2.06 40.92
C SER A 12 -4.91 3.03 40.82
N TRP A 13 -3.93 2.79 39.92
CA TRP A 13 -2.74 3.63 39.78
C TRP A 13 -3.01 4.81 38.84
N ARG A 14 -3.09 6.02 39.41
CA ARG A 14 -3.47 7.26 38.70
C ARG A 14 -2.62 8.46 39.13
N PRO A 15 -1.34 8.52 38.74
CA PRO A 15 -0.45 9.59 39.15
C PRO A 15 -0.85 10.93 38.52
N GLN A 16 -0.65 12.03 39.27
CA GLN A 16 -0.98 13.39 38.83
C GLN A 16 -0.18 13.83 37.60
N VAL A 17 1.06 13.34 37.45
CA VAL A 17 1.93 13.65 36.31
C VAL A 17 1.32 13.19 34.99
N LEU A 18 0.69 12.01 34.96
CA LEU A 18 0.04 11.47 33.76
C LEU A 18 -1.22 12.24 33.36
N GLN A 19 -1.88 12.92 34.31
CA GLN A 19 -3.08 13.71 34.01
C GLN A 19 -2.76 14.92 33.12
N ARG A 20 -1.54 15.46 33.19
CA ARG A 20 -1.08 16.54 32.29
C ARG A 20 -1.04 16.11 30.82
N PHE A 21 -0.85 14.80 30.58
CA PHE A 21 -0.79 14.22 29.24
C PHE A 21 -2.14 13.71 28.73
N ALA A 22 -3.21 13.82 29.52
CA ALA A 22 -4.59 13.46 29.18
C ALA A 22 -5.21 14.45 28.17
N THR A 23 -4.50 14.72 27.06
CA THR A 23 -4.92 15.68 26.04
C THR A 23 -5.07 14.98 24.70
N ARG A 24 -6.03 15.46 23.89
CA ARG A 24 -6.25 14.96 22.53
C ARG A 24 -4.99 15.04 21.66
N ARG A 25 -4.21 16.13 21.81
CA ARG A 25 -2.98 16.34 21.04
C ARG A 25 -1.94 15.25 21.30
N MET A 26 -1.76 14.88 22.57
CA MET A 26 -0.82 13.82 22.96
C MET A 26 -1.28 12.45 22.45
N TYR A 27 -2.58 12.15 22.56
CA TYR A 27 -3.14 10.90 22.00
C TYR A 27 -2.88 10.81 20.49
N ILE A 28 -3.22 11.86 19.74
CA ILE A 28 -3.01 11.90 18.28
C ILE A 28 -1.53 11.73 17.95
N PHE A 29 -0.63 12.39 18.69
CA PHE A 29 0.81 12.27 18.49
C PHE A 29 1.30 10.81 18.62
N ILE A 30 0.93 10.12 19.71
CA ILE A 30 1.31 8.71 19.92
C ILE A 30 0.66 7.82 18.84
N TYR A 31 -0.61 8.05 18.53
CA TYR A 31 -1.35 7.30 17.52
C TYR A 31 -0.76 7.47 16.11
N CYS A 32 -0.23 8.65 15.78
CA CYS A 32 0.51 8.92 14.55
C CYS A 32 1.84 8.17 14.52
N ILE A 33 2.62 8.15 15.60
CA ILE A 33 3.89 7.40 15.67
C ILE A 33 3.64 5.92 15.36
N ILE A 34 2.65 5.32 16.02
CA ILE A 34 2.29 3.91 15.78
C ILE A 34 1.78 3.71 14.35
N GLY A 35 1.00 4.65 13.81
CA GLY A 35 0.54 4.63 12.43
C GLY A 35 1.67 4.65 11.40
N VAL A 36 2.70 5.49 11.63
CA VAL A 36 3.92 5.52 10.82
C VAL A 36 4.62 4.17 10.89
N ILE A 37 4.82 3.60 12.09
CA ILE A 37 5.52 2.32 12.24
C ILE A 37 4.74 1.16 11.60
N HIS A 38 3.42 1.10 11.75
CA HIS A 38 2.58 0.12 11.05
C HIS A 38 2.71 0.26 9.52
N GLY A 39 2.70 1.50 9.00
CA GLY A 39 2.93 1.75 7.58
C GLY A 39 4.34 1.37 7.11
N MET A 40 5.37 1.62 7.95
CA MET A 40 6.74 1.20 7.68
C MET A 40 6.84 -0.31 7.60
N LEU A 41 6.25 -1.04 8.55
CA LEU A 41 6.23 -2.50 8.56
C LEU A 41 5.57 -3.07 7.31
N PHE A 42 4.41 -2.53 6.92
CA PHE A 42 3.71 -2.97 5.70
C PHE A 42 4.62 -2.89 4.47
N SER A 43 5.29 -1.75 4.25
CA SER A 43 6.20 -1.61 3.12
C SER A 43 7.52 -2.36 3.31
N TYR A 44 8.01 -2.49 4.54
CA TYR A 44 9.23 -3.24 4.83
C TYR A 44 9.06 -4.71 4.43
N PHE A 45 7.98 -5.35 4.87
CA PHE A 45 7.62 -6.70 4.45
C PHE A 45 7.46 -6.82 2.93
N SER A 46 6.78 -5.86 2.30
CA SER A 46 6.62 -5.86 0.84
C SER A 46 7.95 -5.74 0.09
N THR A 47 8.93 -5.00 0.61
CA THR A 47 10.24 -4.79 -0.04
C THR A 47 11.18 -5.98 0.15
N ILE A 48 11.18 -6.63 1.32
CA ILE A 48 12.04 -7.80 1.57
C ILE A 48 11.45 -9.12 1.01
N LEU A 49 10.23 -9.09 0.48
CA LEU A 49 9.49 -10.28 0.04
C LEU A 49 10.30 -11.15 -0.94
N SER A 50 10.93 -10.53 -1.93
CA SER A 50 11.77 -11.21 -2.93
C SER A 50 13.03 -11.81 -2.30
N THR A 51 13.60 -11.17 -1.27
CA THR A 51 14.74 -11.70 -0.53
C THR A 51 14.35 -12.95 0.26
N ILE A 52 13.17 -12.95 0.89
CA ILE A 52 12.64 -14.14 1.58
C ILE A 52 12.32 -15.24 0.58
N GLU A 53 11.68 -14.93 -0.55
CA GLU A 53 11.42 -15.89 -1.63
C GLU A 53 12.70 -16.59 -2.09
N LYS A 54 13.74 -15.80 -2.36
CA LYS A 54 15.07 -16.27 -2.75
C LYS A 54 15.73 -17.11 -1.66
N LYS A 55 15.72 -16.63 -0.40
CA LYS A 55 16.35 -17.31 0.73
C LYS A 55 15.72 -18.68 0.99
N PHE A 56 14.40 -18.74 0.99
CA PHE A 56 13.67 -19.96 1.28
C PHE A 56 13.46 -20.84 0.04
N GLY A 57 13.79 -20.36 -1.16
CA GLY A 57 13.52 -21.07 -2.41
C GLY A 57 12.02 -21.37 -2.55
N LEU A 58 11.19 -20.35 -2.36
CA LEU A 58 9.72 -20.45 -2.45
C LEU A 58 9.26 -20.03 -3.83
N LYS A 59 8.14 -20.59 -4.28
CA LYS A 59 7.42 -20.04 -5.43
C LYS A 59 6.76 -18.73 -5.02
N SER A 60 6.61 -17.78 -5.96
CA SER A 60 5.97 -16.49 -5.68
C SER A 60 4.55 -16.63 -5.10
N GLN A 61 3.83 -17.69 -5.46
CA GLN A 61 2.51 -18.01 -4.89
C GLN A 61 2.59 -18.43 -3.41
N GLU A 62 3.61 -19.17 -3.02
CA GLU A 62 3.77 -19.68 -1.64
C GLU A 62 4.08 -18.53 -0.67
N ILE A 63 5.00 -17.65 -1.05
CA ILE A 63 5.33 -16.47 -0.25
C ILE A 63 4.18 -15.45 -0.20
N ALA A 64 3.35 -15.36 -1.25
CA ALA A 64 2.15 -14.52 -1.24
C ALA A 64 1.14 -14.95 -0.18
N TRP A 65 0.97 -16.26 0.07
CA TRP A 65 0.13 -16.76 1.17
C TRP A 65 0.70 -16.42 2.54
N VAL A 66 2.04 -16.45 2.69
CA VAL A 66 2.71 -16.03 3.93
C VAL A 66 2.45 -14.56 4.22
N TYR A 67 2.65 -13.70 3.20
CA TYR A 67 2.41 -12.27 3.28
C TYR A 67 0.95 -11.94 3.61
N SER A 68 0.01 -12.73 3.04
CA SER A 68 -1.43 -12.59 3.26
C SER A 68 -1.88 -12.82 4.72
N GLY A 69 -1.00 -13.27 5.61
CA GLY A 69 -1.32 -13.50 7.03
C GLY A 69 -1.96 -12.27 7.71
N ASN A 70 -1.56 -11.06 7.31
CA ASN A 70 -2.08 -9.80 7.85
C ASN A 70 -3.55 -9.62 7.47
N GLU A 71 -3.86 -9.75 6.18
CA GLU A 71 -5.20 -9.60 5.63
C GLU A 71 -6.12 -10.75 6.07
N ILE A 72 -5.57 -11.96 6.19
CA ILE A 72 -6.27 -13.12 6.76
C ILE A 72 -6.69 -12.81 8.20
N SER A 73 -5.79 -12.29 9.04
CA SER A 73 -6.15 -11.93 10.42
C SER A 73 -7.21 -10.82 10.48
N GLN A 74 -7.15 -9.83 9.58
CA GLN A 74 -8.14 -8.76 9.46
C GLN A 74 -9.51 -9.30 9.00
N ALA A 75 -9.53 -10.32 8.14
CA ALA A 75 -10.74 -11.02 7.75
C ALA A 75 -11.36 -11.80 8.91
N PHE A 76 -10.56 -12.55 9.67
CA PHE A 76 -11.00 -13.25 10.90
C PHE A 76 -11.49 -12.28 11.97
N PHE A 77 -11.05 -11.02 11.93
CA PHE A 77 -11.53 -9.98 12.83
C PHE A 77 -13.03 -9.69 12.73
N LEU A 78 -13.70 -10.16 11.67
CA LEU A 78 -15.15 -10.13 11.54
C LEU A 78 -15.86 -10.86 12.70
N PHE A 79 -15.26 -11.92 13.24
CA PHE A 79 -15.81 -12.65 14.39
C PHE A 79 -15.76 -11.83 15.70
N ALA A 80 -14.92 -10.80 15.77
CA ALA A 80 -14.83 -9.90 16.92
C ALA A 80 -15.86 -8.76 16.88
N LEU A 81 -16.60 -8.59 15.78
CA LEU A 81 -17.55 -7.49 15.56
C LEU A 81 -18.54 -7.22 16.71
N PRO A 82 -19.22 -8.23 17.29
CA PRO A 82 -20.14 -8.00 18.41
C PRO A 82 -19.43 -7.60 19.70
N PHE A 83 -18.20 -8.10 19.92
CA PHE A 83 -17.38 -7.71 21.06
C PHE A 83 -16.92 -6.25 20.96
N MET A 84 -16.63 -5.75 19.76
CA MET A 84 -16.16 -4.38 19.55
C MET A 84 -17.16 -3.29 19.93
N GLY A 85 -18.46 -3.58 19.85
CA GLY A 85 -19.51 -2.61 20.22
C GLY A 85 -19.65 -2.45 21.74
N ILE A 86 -19.13 -3.41 22.51
CA ILE A 86 -19.28 -3.50 23.96
C ILE A 86 -18.03 -2.92 24.67
N ILE A 87 -16.86 -2.96 24.03
CA ILE A 87 -15.61 -2.46 24.64
C ILE A 87 -15.68 -0.94 24.86
N ARG A 88 -15.65 -0.56 26.13
CA ARG A 88 -15.53 0.83 26.59
C ARG A 88 -14.09 1.34 26.63
N LYS A 89 -13.17 0.60 27.26
CA LYS A 89 -11.74 0.95 27.34
C LYS A 89 -10.99 0.65 26.04
N ARG A 90 -11.37 1.35 24.96
CA ARG A 90 -10.82 1.18 23.60
C ARG A 90 -9.29 1.30 23.54
N THR A 91 -8.73 2.27 24.27
CA THR A 91 -7.28 2.56 24.33
C THR A 91 -6.47 1.42 24.95
N LEU A 92 -7.01 0.75 25.97
CA LEU A 92 -6.40 -0.42 26.60
C LEU A 92 -6.29 -1.60 25.63
N PHE A 93 -7.42 -2.02 25.04
CA PHE A 93 -7.44 -3.15 24.10
C PHE A 93 -6.58 -2.87 22.87
N MET A 94 -6.66 -1.65 22.34
CA MET A 94 -5.78 -1.19 21.27
C MET A 94 -4.30 -1.30 21.67
N GLY A 95 -3.89 -0.75 22.82
CA GLY A 95 -2.50 -0.82 23.27
C GLY A 95 -2.00 -2.25 23.47
N VAL A 96 -2.79 -3.12 24.12
CA VAL A 96 -2.44 -4.55 24.30
C VAL A 96 -2.26 -5.26 22.96
N SER A 97 -3.17 -5.03 22.01
CA SER A 97 -3.07 -5.62 20.67
C SER A 97 -1.85 -5.13 19.87
N ILE A 98 -1.42 -3.88 20.08
CA ILE A 98 -0.22 -3.33 19.42
C ILE A 98 1.06 -3.91 20.05
N ILE A 99 1.08 -4.15 21.37
CA ILE A 99 2.17 -4.91 22.01
C ILE A 99 2.26 -6.32 21.41
N LEU A 100 1.12 -7.01 21.26
CA LEU A 100 1.06 -8.33 20.62
C LEU A 100 1.58 -8.28 19.17
N SER A 101 1.21 -7.24 18.43
CA SER A 101 1.74 -6.97 17.09
C SER A 101 3.26 -6.76 17.10
N GLY A 102 3.81 -6.00 18.05
CA GLY A 102 5.25 -5.81 18.21
C GLY A 102 6.00 -7.13 18.48
N VAL A 103 5.43 -8.00 19.33
CA VAL A 103 5.96 -9.36 19.56
C VAL A 103 5.90 -10.20 18.27
N GLY A 104 4.78 -10.17 17.55
CA GLY A 104 4.63 -10.86 16.27
C GLY A 104 5.65 -10.42 15.22
N VAL A 105 5.91 -9.12 15.12
CA VAL A 105 6.94 -8.55 14.25
C VAL A 105 8.32 -9.08 14.64
N THR A 106 8.68 -9.10 15.92
CA THR A 106 9.96 -9.65 16.37
C THR A 106 10.09 -11.14 16.07
N ILE A 107 9.01 -11.92 16.13
CA ILE A 107 8.98 -13.34 15.76
C ILE A 107 9.39 -13.56 14.29
N CYS A 108 9.02 -12.64 13.40
CA CYS A 108 9.34 -12.74 11.96
C CYS A 108 10.86 -12.73 11.68
N GLY A 109 11.67 -12.14 12.55
CA GLY A 109 13.13 -12.09 12.38
C GLY A 109 13.87 -13.31 12.95
N ILE A 110 13.23 -14.14 13.78
CA ILE A 110 13.89 -15.27 14.46
C ILE A 110 14.42 -16.35 13.49
N PRO A 111 13.76 -16.68 12.35
CA PRO A 111 14.24 -17.72 11.43
C PRO A 111 15.69 -17.58 10.96
N HIS A 112 16.21 -16.35 10.93
CA HIS A 112 17.62 -16.13 10.63
C HIS A 112 18.59 -16.90 11.55
N PHE A 113 18.26 -17.13 12.82
CA PHE A 113 19.22 -17.68 13.81
C PHE A 113 19.36 -19.21 13.82
N PHE A 114 18.42 -19.94 13.23
CA PHE A 114 18.39 -21.40 13.30
C PHE A 114 18.33 -22.09 11.94
N GLU A 115 18.29 -21.33 10.85
CA GLU A 115 18.32 -21.89 9.50
C GLU A 115 19.75 -22.05 8.98
N VAL A 116 19.99 -23.21 8.39
CA VAL A 116 21.27 -23.60 7.79
C VAL A 116 21.40 -22.94 6.43
N GLU A 117 22.58 -22.36 6.18
CA GLU A 117 22.93 -21.68 4.93
C GLU A 117 22.81 -22.63 3.72
N PRO A 118 22.19 -22.20 2.61
CA PRO A 118 22.18 -22.98 1.39
C PRO A 118 23.62 -23.11 0.85
N SER A 119 24.07 -24.36 0.65
CA SER A 119 25.36 -24.65 0.03
C SER A 119 25.29 -24.34 -1.46
N TYR A 120 25.79 -23.16 -1.88
CA TYR A 120 25.79 -22.80 -3.31
C TYR A 120 26.78 -23.68 -4.08
N PRO A 121 26.36 -24.36 -5.17
CA PRO A 121 27.30 -25.06 -6.04
C PRO A 121 28.34 -24.07 -6.61
N SER A 122 29.58 -24.56 -6.64
CA SER A 122 30.79 -23.84 -7.04
C SER A 122 30.64 -23.05 -8.34
N LEU A 123 31.24 -21.85 -8.35
CA LEU A 123 31.28 -20.88 -9.44
C LEU A 123 31.46 -21.50 -10.84
N ARG A 124 30.42 -21.47 -11.67
CA ARG A 124 30.56 -21.36 -13.13
C ARG A 124 30.20 -19.92 -13.50
N HIS A 125 31.14 -19.17 -14.07
CA HIS A 125 30.84 -17.92 -14.77
C HIS A 125 29.85 -18.27 -15.90
N LYS A 126 28.64 -17.72 -15.86
CA LYS A 126 27.76 -17.75 -17.03
C LYS A 126 28.41 -16.86 -18.10
N ASN A 127 28.70 -17.41 -19.27
CA ASN A 127 29.23 -16.66 -20.40
C ASN A 127 28.07 -16.20 -21.28
N TYR A 128 27.83 -14.89 -21.34
CA TYR A 128 26.71 -14.27 -22.07
C TYR A 128 27.04 -13.94 -23.55
N LEU A 129 28.22 -14.37 -24.01
CA LEU A 129 28.79 -14.11 -25.34
C LEU A 129 28.55 -15.30 -26.26
N CYS A 130 28.63 -15.08 -27.58
CA CYS A 130 28.57 -16.18 -28.54
C CYS A 130 29.81 -17.07 -28.38
N LEU A 131 29.57 -18.34 -28.01
CA LEU A 131 30.59 -19.39 -27.91
C LEU A 131 30.17 -20.57 -28.77
N GLU A 132 31.14 -21.16 -29.48
CA GLU A 132 30.93 -22.31 -30.37
C GLU A 132 30.72 -23.64 -29.61
N GLU A 133 31.04 -23.71 -28.31
CA GLU A 133 30.84 -24.91 -27.47
C GLU A 133 30.29 -24.58 -26.07
N SER A 134 29.16 -25.19 -25.69
CA SER A 134 28.73 -25.30 -24.29
C SER A 134 28.23 -26.71 -23.98
N SER A 135 28.85 -27.36 -22.98
CA SER A 135 28.41 -28.66 -22.45
C SER A 135 27.14 -28.49 -21.61
N PRO A 136 26.12 -29.36 -21.75
CA PRO A 136 24.82 -29.20 -21.10
C PRO A 136 24.93 -29.23 -19.57
N SER A 137 24.19 -28.33 -18.91
CA SER A 137 24.05 -28.27 -17.45
C SER A 137 23.45 -29.58 -16.93
N THR A 138 24.19 -30.27 -16.06
CA THR A 138 23.74 -31.52 -15.44
C THR A 138 22.89 -31.18 -14.23
N CYS A 139 21.59 -31.47 -14.30
CA CYS A 139 20.65 -31.25 -13.19
C CYS A 139 20.91 -32.34 -12.13
N LEU A 140 21.34 -31.96 -10.92
CA LEU A 140 21.63 -32.89 -9.82
C LEU A 140 20.34 -33.31 -9.11
N THR A 141 20.23 -34.58 -8.73
CA THR A 141 19.12 -35.17 -7.97
C THR A 141 19.38 -35.14 -6.45
N ASP A 142 18.33 -34.85 -5.68
CA ASP A 142 18.34 -34.63 -4.22
C ASP A 142 18.94 -35.77 -3.37
N SER A 143 19.60 -35.37 -2.28
CA SER A 143 20.35 -36.16 -1.31
C SER A 143 19.67 -36.22 0.07
N PRO A 144 20.13 -37.04 1.04
CA PRO A 144 19.54 -37.15 2.37
C PRO A 144 19.65 -35.88 3.24
N GLU A 145 20.60 -34.99 2.95
CA GLU A 145 20.77 -33.70 3.65
C GLU A 145 19.59 -32.73 3.37
N ASP A 146 18.90 -32.92 2.24
CA ASP A 146 17.79 -32.08 1.80
C ASP A 146 16.51 -32.26 2.65
N ILE A 147 16.37 -33.41 3.35
CA ILE A 147 15.21 -33.71 4.20
C ILE A 147 15.25 -32.92 5.52
N SER A 148 16.42 -32.81 6.16
CA SER A 148 16.60 -31.99 7.37
C SER A 148 16.46 -30.49 7.08
N LEU A 149 16.95 -30.06 5.92
CA LEU A 149 16.86 -28.67 5.44
C LEU A 149 15.42 -28.25 5.15
N SER A 150 14.61 -29.17 4.62
CA SER A 150 13.18 -28.96 4.36
C SER A 150 12.38 -28.69 5.65
N SER A 151 12.69 -29.40 6.75
CA SER A 151 11.97 -29.23 8.02
C SER A 151 12.24 -27.86 8.68
N SER A 152 13.49 -27.38 8.67
CA SER A 152 13.84 -26.04 9.18
C SER A 152 13.22 -24.93 8.34
N LYS A 153 13.19 -25.09 7.01
CA LYS A 153 12.56 -24.16 6.06
C LYS A 153 11.08 -23.93 6.39
N TRP A 154 10.31 -24.99 6.58
CA TRP A 154 8.87 -24.87 6.89
C TRP A 154 8.63 -24.24 8.26
N LEU A 155 9.46 -24.52 9.26
CA LEU A 155 9.37 -23.89 10.58
C LEU A 155 9.56 -22.37 10.49
N GLY A 156 10.56 -21.90 9.74
CA GLY A 156 10.79 -20.47 9.54
C GLY A 156 9.63 -19.77 8.85
N ILE A 157 9.08 -20.40 7.80
CA ILE A 157 7.90 -19.90 7.07
C ILE A 157 6.68 -19.80 7.98
N CYS A 158 6.41 -20.83 8.79
CA CYS A 158 5.30 -20.81 9.74
C CYS A 158 5.45 -19.70 10.79
N LEU A 159 6.68 -19.44 11.27
CA LEU A 159 6.95 -18.36 12.22
C LEU A 159 6.74 -16.97 11.60
N ILE A 160 7.18 -16.77 10.36
CA ILE A 160 6.94 -15.52 9.63
C ILE A 160 5.44 -15.31 9.44
N PHE A 161 4.71 -16.33 8.96
CA PHE A 161 3.26 -16.25 8.80
C PHE A 161 2.57 -15.92 10.14
N PHE A 162 2.93 -16.61 11.21
CA PHE A 162 2.36 -16.38 12.53
C PHE A 162 2.63 -14.96 13.05
N GLY A 163 3.85 -14.46 12.85
CA GLY A 163 4.22 -13.10 13.24
C GLY A 163 3.45 -12.03 12.45
N ILE A 164 3.31 -12.19 11.14
CA ILE A 164 2.49 -11.32 10.28
C ILE A 164 1.01 -11.38 10.67
N PHE A 165 0.50 -12.57 11.01
CA PHE A 165 -0.87 -12.77 11.48
C PHE A 165 -1.12 -12.01 12.81
N LEU A 166 -0.21 -12.11 13.77
CA LEU A 166 -0.29 -11.34 15.03
C LEU A 166 -0.19 -9.83 14.78
N HIS A 167 0.65 -9.39 13.84
CA HIS A 167 0.73 -8.00 13.43
C HIS A 167 -0.62 -7.48 12.92
N GLY A 168 -1.30 -8.27 12.08
CA GLY A 168 -2.60 -7.89 11.53
C GLY A 168 -3.72 -7.82 12.56
N ILE A 169 -3.70 -8.61 13.64
CA ILE A 169 -4.58 -8.41 14.80
C ILE A 169 -4.39 -7.01 15.39
N GLY A 170 -3.15 -6.61 15.69
CA GLY A 170 -2.86 -5.27 16.23
C GLY A 170 -3.22 -4.14 15.27
N SER A 171 -2.98 -4.33 13.97
CA SER A 171 -3.44 -3.40 12.92
C SER A 171 -4.97 -3.26 12.90
N SER A 172 -5.70 -4.36 13.10
CA SER A 172 -7.17 -4.37 13.11
C SER A 172 -7.73 -3.51 14.25
N PHE A 173 -7.22 -3.71 15.47
CA PHE A 173 -7.58 -2.90 16.63
C PHE A 173 -7.18 -1.43 16.47
N TYR A 174 -5.99 -1.16 15.94
CA TYR A 174 -5.53 0.19 15.63
C TYR A 174 -6.54 0.93 14.76
N ASN A 175 -6.91 0.35 13.61
CA ASN A 175 -7.86 0.98 12.68
C ASN A 175 -9.29 1.06 13.25
N SER A 176 -9.71 0.09 14.08
CA SER A 176 -11.09 -0.01 14.58
C SER A 176 -11.38 0.86 15.81
N PHE A 177 -10.39 1.09 16.69
CA PHE A 177 -10.58 1.86 17.92
C PHE A 177 -9.94 3.24 17.91
N GLY A 178 -8.86 3.42 17.16
CA GLY A 178 -8.13 4.67 17.12
C GLY A 178 -8.97 5.83 16.59
N ILE A 179 -9.57 5.65 15.42
CA ILE A 179 -10.38 6.68 14.75
C ILE A 179 -11.63 7.05 15.57
N PRO A 180 -12.45 6.09 16.06
CA PRO A 180 -13.64 6.43 16.86
C PRO A 180 -13.28 7.14 18.15
N TYR A 181 -12.17 6.76 18.81
CA TYR A 181 -11.72 7.46 20.01
C TYR A 181 -11.39 8.94 19.74
N ILE A 182 -10.73 9.24 18.60
CA ILE A 182 -10.43 10.63 18.21
C ILE A 182 -11.71 11.40 17.92
N ASP A 183 -12.65 10.80 17.17
CA ASP A 183 -13.91 11.46 16.79
C ASP A 183 -14.84 11.67 18.00
N ASP A 184 -14.95 10.70 18.91
CA ASP A 184 -15.81 10.80 20.10
C ASP A 184 -15.27 11.80 21.13
N ASN A 185 -13.95 11.98 21.18
CA ASN A 185 -13.27 12.94 22.03
C ASN A 185 -12.91 14.27 21.32
N SER A 186 -13.52 14.54 20.17
CA SER A 186 -13.34 15.80 19.44
C SER A 186 -14.69 16.45 19.12
N ASP A 187 -14.71 17.78 19.16
CA ASP A 187 -15.82 18.54 18.58
C ASP A 187 -15.99 18.13 17.11
N LYS A 188 -17.24 17.96 16.66
CA LYS A 188 -17.52 17.50 15.28
C LYS A 188 -16.81 18.37 14.24
N ALA A 189 -16.66 19.68 14.50
CA ALA A 189 -15.96 20.65 13.65
C ALA A 189 -14.43 20.45 13.58
N LYS A 190 -13.79 19.97 14.66
CA LYS A 190 -12.33 19.77 14.75
C LYS A 190 -11.90 18.33 14.45
N SER A 191 -12.84 17.38 14.38
CA SER A 191 -12.57 15.99 14.04
C SER A 191 -11.93 15.82 12.64
N PRO A 192 -12.43 16.45 11.55
CA PRO A 192 -11.86 16.28 10.20
C PRO A 192 -10.38 16.64 10.10
N ILE A 193 -9.97 17.80 10.64
CA ILE A 193 -8.56 18.20 10.65
C ILE A 193 -7.69 17.30 11.54
N SER A 194 -8.22 16.78 12.65
CA SER A 194 -7.48 15.85 13.50
C SER A 194 -7.24 14.52 12.80
N LEU A 195 -8.26 14.03 12.08
CA LEU A 195 -8.18 12.81 11.28
C LEU A 195 -7.28 12.99 10.05
N SER A 196 -7.24 14.17 9.43
CA SER A 196 -6.32 14.41 8.31
C SER A 196 -4.85 14.33 8.72
N PHE A 197 -4.47 14.86 9.89
CA PHE A 197 -3.12 14.68 10.42
C PHE A 197 -2.76 13.21 10.64
N VAL A 198 -3.70 12.42 11.17
CA VAL A 198 -3.51 10.97 11.37
C VAL A 198 -3.30 10.23 10.07
N PHE A 199 -4.15 10.46 9.07
CA PHE A 199 -4.04 9.79 7.78
C PHE A 199 -2.79 10.23 7.01
N ALA A 200 -2.43 11.52 7.07
CA ALA A 200 -1.19 12.05 6.48
C ALA A 200 0.06 11.41 7.11
N ALA A 201 0.10 11.31 8.45
CA ALA A 201 1.19 10.62 9.15
C ALA A 201 1.30 9.15 8.72
N LYS A 202 0.17 8.44 8.58
CA LYS A 202 0.15 7.05 8.12
C LYS A 202 0.75 6.89 6.71
N MET A 203 0.59 7.87 5.82
CA MET A 203 1.18 7.84 4.47
C MET A 203 2.71 7.98 4.46
N ALA A 204 3.30 8.59 5.50
CA ALA A 204 4.76 8.63 5.64
C ALA A 204 5.36 7.24 5.91
N GLY A 205 4.59 6.36 6.57
CA GLY A 205 5.02 5.02 6.95
C GLY A 205 5.57 4.21 5.77
N PRO A 206 4.78 3.93 4.71
CA PRO A 206 5.23 3.13 3.59
C PRO A 206 6.50 3.66 2.91
N PHE A 207 6.59 4.97 2.67
CA PHE A 207 7.78 5.59 2.07
C PHE A 207 9.04 5.38 2.90
N PHE A 208 8.97 5.65 4.22
CA PHE A 208 10.10 5.40 5.10
C PHE A 208 10.38 3.91 5.29
N GLY A 209 9.37 3.05 5.23
CA GLY A 209 9.50 1.60 5.31
C GLY A 209 10.29 1.01 4.16
N SER A 210 10.00 1.41 2.92
CA SER A 210 10.76 0.97 1.75
C SER A 210 12.21 1.45 1.78
N VAL A 211 12.44 2.73 2.16
CA VAL A 211 13.80 3.26 2.31
C VAL A 211 14.57 2.50 3.39
N PHE A 212 13.93 2.26 4.53
CA PHE A 212 14.49 1.49 5.64
C PHE A 212 14.83 0.05 5.22
N ALA A 213 13.96 -0.62 4.45
CA ALA A 213 14.24 -1.93 3.88
C ALA A 213 15.41 -1.94 2.90
N SER A 214 15.44 -1.02 1.93
CA SER A 214 16.53 -0.91 0.96
C SER A 214 17.89 -0.69 1.64
N LEU A 215 17.95 0.04 2.74
CA LEU A 215 19.21 0.24 3.49
C LEU A 215 19.74 -1.06 4.10
N PHE A 216 18.88 -1.91 4.66
CA PHE A 216 19.33 -3.19 5.23
C PHE A 216 19.58 -4.26 4.18
N LEU A 217 18.86 -4.25 3.07
CA LEU A 217 19.09 -5.20 1.98
C LEU A 217 20.45 -4.99 1.29
N LYS A 218 21.03 -3.79 1.39
CA LYS A 218 22.41 -3.49 0.97
C LYS A 218 23.48 -4.09 1.88
N LEU A 219 23.12 -4.53 3.09
CA LEU A 219 24.02 -5.25 3.96
C LEU A 219 23.87 -6.73 3.66
N ASN A 220 24.97 -7.43 3.40
CA ASN A 220 24.93 -8.88 3.23
C ASN A 220 24.44 -9.55 4.52
N GLU A 221 23.66 -10.62 4.41
CA GLU A 221 23.20 -11.41 5.56
C GLU A 221 24.36 -11.95 6.42
N TYR A 222 25.52 -12.24 5.81
CA TYR A 222 26.73 -12.75 6.48
C TYR A 222 27.94 -11.82 6.21
N PRO A 223 28.04 -10.67 6.91
CA PRO A 223 29.13 -9.71 6.68
C PRO A 223 30.52 -10.28 6.98
N GLU A 224 30.62 -11.32 7.81
CA GLU A 224 31.88 -11.98 8.18
C GLU A 224 32.54 -12.76 7.03
N LYS A 225 31.79 -13.07 5.97
CA LYS A 225 32.25 -13.96 4.88
C LYS A 225 32.90 -13.24 3.69
N ASN A 226 33.06 -11.92 3.75
CA ASN A 226 33.73 -11.11 2.72
C ASN A 226 33.26 -11.40 1.29
N TYR A 227 31.95 -11.62 1.07
CA TYR A 227 31.39 -11.84 -0.27
C TYR A 227 31.68 -10.68 -1.24
N GLU A 228 31.84 -9.46 -0.72
CA GLU A 228 32.26 -8.28 -1.49
C GLU A 228 33.69 -8.42 -2.07
N MET A 229 34.62 -9.10 -1.36
CA MET A 229 35.97 -9.38 -1.89
C MET A 229 35.97 -10.42 -3.02
N LEU A 230 34.90 -11.21 -3.14
CA LEU A 230 34.72 -12.19 -4.21
C LEU A 230 34.05 -11.59 -5.46
N GLY A 231 33.77 -10.28 -5.47
CA GLY A 231 33.18 -9.57 -6.60
C GLY A 231 31.66 -9.71 -6.73
N PHE A 232 30.97 -10.23 -5.71
CA PHE A 232 29.52 -10.34 -5.69
C PHE A 232 28.90 -8.98 -5.28
N ASP A 233 28.12 -8.38 -6.19
CA ASP A 233 27.41 -7.09 -5.98
C ASP A 233 25.91 -7.35 -5.67
N GLU A 234 25.17 -6.31 -5.24
CA GLU A 234 23.71 -6.32 -4.98
C GLU A 234 22.91 -6.89 -6.17
N LYS A 235 23.49 -6.81 -7.38
CA LYS A 235 22.90 -7.29 -8.64
C LYS A 235 23.06 -8.79 -8.87
N ASP A 236 23.86 -9.49 -8.07
CA ASP A 236 24.10 -10.91 -8.25
C ASP A 236 22.88 -11.74 -7.80
N GLU A 237 22.49 -12.73 -8.62
CA GLU A 237 21.43 -13.69 -8.32
C GLU A 237 21.69 -14.50 -7.03
N ARG A 238 22.83 -14.37 -6.36
CA ARG A 238 23.16 -15.02 -5.07
C ARG A 238 23.21 -14.08 -3.86
N TRP A 239 23.10 -12.76 -4.06
CA TRP A 239 23.06 -11.79 -2.95
C TRP A 239 21.80 -11.94 -2.08
N ILE A 240 21.96 -12.20 -0.78
CA ILE A 240 20.87 -12.17 0.20
C ILE A 240 21.16 -11.03 1.18
N GLY A 241 20.29 -10.02 1.17
CA GLY A 241 20.38 -8.88 2.07
C GLY A 241 19.87 -9.19 3.48
N ALA A 242 20.24 -8.39 4.47
CA ALA A 242 19.89 -8.55 5.87
C ALA A 242 18.40 -8.22 6.18
N TRP A 243 17.50 -9.04 5.64
CA TRP A 243 16.04 -8.91 5.67
C TRP A 243 15.43 -8.96 7.08
N TRP A 244 16.12 -9.53 8.06
CA TRP A 244 15.62 -9.75 9.42
C TRP A 244 15.83 -8.56 10.36
N LEU A 245 16.80 -7.67 10.06
CA LEU A 245 17.21 -6.59 10.96
C LEU A 245 16.08 -5.62 11.31
N GLY A 246 15.25 -5.26 10.33
CA GLY A 246 14.16 -4.30 10.54
C GLY A 246 13.11 -4.79 11.53
N PHE A 247 12.92 -6.10 11.66
CA PHE A 247 11.99 -6.68 12.64
C PHE A 247 12.43 -6.49 14.08
N PHE A 248 13.73 -6.59 14.34
CA PHE A 248 14.31 -6.35 15.67
C PHE A 248 14.47 -4.87 16.02
N ILE A 249 14.20 -3.97 15.08
CA ILE A 249 14.14 -2.53 15.36
C ILE A 249 12.69 -2.09 15.52
N LEU A 250 11.84 -2.35 14.53
CA LEU A 250 10.46 -1.85 14.49
C LEU A 250 9.55 -2.56 15.51
N GLY A 251 9.73 -3.87 15.74
CA GLY A 251 8.94 -4.63 16.71
C GLY A 251 9.11 -4.10 18.15
N PRO A 252 10.35 -4.00 18.68
CA PRO A 252 10.58 -3.45 20.01
C PRO A 252 10.12 -2.00 20.18
N ILE A 253 10.23 -1.16 19.14
CA ILE A 253 9.69 0.21 19.20
C ILE A 253 8.17 0.18 19.43
N LEU A 254 7.42 -0.70 18.76
CA LEU A 254 5.98 -0.86 19.02
C LEU A 254 5.71 -1.28 20.47
N ILE A 255 6.48 -2.24 20.99
CA ILE A 255 6.35 -2.73 22.39
C ILE A 255 6.58 -1.60 23.40
N VAL A 256 7.50 -0.67 23.11
CA VAL A 256 7.83 0.46 24.00
C VAL A 256 6.81 1.59 23.89
N VAL A 257 6.30 1.90 22.69
CA VAL A 257 5.38 3.02 22.47
C VAL A 257 3.93 2.67 22.83
N ALA A 258 3.48 1.44 22.59
CA ALA A 258 2.10 1.03 22.81
C ALA A 258 1.59 1.16 24.27
N PRO A 259 2.39 0.90 25.32
CA PRO A 259 2.00 1.15 26.71
C PRO A 259 1.54 2.59 26.98
N LEU A 260 2.06 3.57 26.23
CA LEU A 260 1.64 4.97 26.39
C LEU A 260 0.16 5.17 26.01
N LEU A 261 -0.38 4.38 25.06
CA LEU A 261 -1.80 4.41 24.72
C LEU A 261 -2.68 3.78 25.82
N ILE A 262 -2.20 2.71 26.46
CA ILE A 262 -2.94 1.99 27.51
C ILE A 262 -3.31 2.93 28.67
N LEU A 263 -2.46 3.92 28.93
CA LEU A 263 -2.63 4.85 30.05
C LEU A 263 -3.72 5.90 29.81
N PHE A 264 -4.22 6.05 28.58
CA PHE A 264 -5.27 7.03 28.28
C PHE A 264 -6.63 6.61 28.88
N PRO A 265 -7.41 7.59 29.39
CA PRO A 265 -8.75 7.35 29.92
C PRO A 265 -9.73 6.86 28.84
N GLU A 266 -10.92 6.47 29.29
CA GLU A 266 -12.02 6.11 28.39
C GLU A 266 -12.55 7.34 27.65
N GLU A 267 -12.65 8.47 28.35
CA GLU A 267 -13.03 9.76 27.81
C GLU A 267 -11.99 10.82 28.22
N LEU A 268 -11.64 11.71 27.31
CA LEU A 268 -10.75 12.82 27.63
C LEU A 268 -11.52 13.88 28.45
N PRO A 269 -10.89 14.47 29.48
CA PRO A 269 -11.53 15.52 30.27
C PRO A 269 -11.88 16.72 29.37
N ARG A 270 -13.17 17.06 29.29
CA ARG A 270 -13.68 18.26 28.61
C ARG A 270 -13.55 19.47 29.56
N SER A 271 -13.29 20.64 29.01
CA SER A 271 -13.26 21.89 29.79
C SER A 271 -14.66 22.17 30.35
N ASP A 272 -14.73 22.51 31.64
CA ASP A 272 -15.96 22.87 32.35
C ASP A 272 -16.65 24.06 31.63
N GLY A 273 -17.69 23.78 30.85
CA GLY A 273 -18.38 24.77 30.02
C GLY A 273 -19.14 24.16 28.84
N GLU A 274 -18.67 23.02 28.32
CA GLU A 274 -19.46 22.20 27.39
C GLU A 274 -20.43 21.32 28.18
N LYS A 275 -21.68 21.79 28.29
CA LYS A 275 -22.77 21.03 28.91
C LYS A 275 -22.82 19.63 28.29
N SER A 276 -22.48 18.64 29.11
CA SER A 276 -22.91 17.25 28.95
C SER A 276 -24.44 17.23 28.92
N ASN A 277 -25.04 17.41 27.75
CA ASN A 277 -26.42 16.97 27.53
C ASN A 277 -26.42 15.46 27.74
N ASN A 278 -26.95 15.01 28.88
CA ASN A 278 -27.47 13.68 29.22
C ASN A 278 -27.22 12.54 28.19
N LYS A 279 -25.97 12.15 27.92
CA LYS A 279 -25.66 10.96 27.11
C LYS A 279 -25.42 9.70 27.93
N GLU A 280 -25.23 9.82 29.24
CA GLU A 280 -24.88 8.67 30.10
C GLU A 280 -26.06 7.82 30.56
N SER A 281 -27.30 8.34 30.57
CA SER A 281 -28.47 7.55 30.98
C SER A 281 -29.03 6.64 29.88
N GLU A 282 -28.54 6.73 28.64
CA GLU A 282 -29.02 5.95 27.49
C GLU A 282 -28.04 4.86 27.02
N PHE A 283 -26.86 4.74 27.65
CA PHE A 283 -25.72 3.96 27.15
C PHE A 283 -25.33 2.74 28.00
N ALA A 284 -26.23 2.25 28.86
CA ALA A 284 -26.08 0.93 29.47
C ALA A 284 -26.32 -0.14 28.40
N VAL A 285 -25.25 -0.54 27.70
CA VAL A 285 -25.26 -1.75 26.89
C VAL A 285 -25.24 -2.92 27.87
N GLU A 286 -26.37 -3.60 28.01
CA GLU A 286 -26.43 -4.87 28.72
C GLU A 286 -25.46 -5.83 28.03
N THR A 287 -24.47 -6.31 28.79
CA THR A 287 -23.58 -7.36 28.33
C THR A 287 -24.41 -8.65 28.21
N PRO A 288 -24.50 -9.28 27.03
CA PRO A 288 -25.26 -10.51 26.89
C PRO A 288 -24.65 -11.58 27.80
N GLU A 289 -25.47 -12.17 28.68
CA GLU A 289 -25.03 -13.19 29.63
C GLU A 289 -25.15 -14.59 29.03
N THR A 290 -26.04 -14.76 28.05
CA THR A 290 -26.32 -16.05 27.39
C THR A 290 -25.84 -16.07 25.93
N ALA A 291 -25.45 -17.26 25.42
CA ALA A 291 -25.06 -17.43 24.01
C ALA A 291 -26.18 -17.07 23.01
N SER A 292 -27.45 -17.31 23.37
CA SER A 292 -28.61 -16.91 22.57
C SER A 292 -28.74 -15.39 22.45
N GLU A 293 -28.64 -14.68 23.57
CA GLU A 293 -28.66 -13.21 23.63
C GLU A 293 -27.50 -12.61 22.84
N TRP A 294 -26.32 -13.20 22.94
CA TRP A 294 -25.15 -12.80 22.16
C TRP A 294 -25.42 -12.93 20.66
N TRP A 295 -26.02 -14.03 20.21
CA TRP A 295 -26.37 -14.23 18.80
C TRP A 295 -27.43 -13.24 18.31
N GLU A 296 -28.47 -12.99 19.11
CA GLU A 296 -29.52 -12.01 18.78
C GLU A 296 -28.97 -10.59 18.72
N HIS A 297 -28.13 -10.19 19.68
CA HIS A 297 -27.45 -8.90 19.67
C HIS A 297 -26.54 -8.77 18.44
N THR A 298 -25.78 -9.81 18.10
CA THR A 298 -24.91 -9.85 16.92
C THR A 298 -25.73 -9.70 15.63
N LYS A 299 -26.82 -10.46 15.50
CA LYS A 299 -27.72 -10.39 14.34
C LYS A 299 -28.33 -9.00 14.19
N SER A 300 -28.79 -8.40 15.30
CA SER A 300 -29.35 -7.04 15.33
C SER A 300 -28.32 -5.99 14.91
N LEU A 301 -27.09 -6.08 15.44
CA LEU A 301 -25.98 -5.18 15.09
C LEU A 301 -25.60 -5.28 13.61
N VAL A 302 -25.37 -6.49 13.10
CA VAL A 302 -25.05 -6.72 11.69
C VAL A 302 -26.19 -6.25 10.80
N SER A 303 -27.44 -6.56 11.14
CA SER A 303 -28.62 -6.09 10.39
C SER A 303 -28.69 -4.57 10.36
N ARG A 304 -28.45 -3.89 11.49
CA ARG A 304 -28.45 -2.42 11.58
C ARG A 304 -27.38 -1.79 10.70
N LEU A 305 -26.18 -2.36 10.69
CA LEU A 305 -25.07 -1.89 9.83
C LEU A 305 -25.34 -2.14 8.35
N LEU A 306 -25.77 -3.35 7.98
CA LEU A 306 -26.04 -3.73 6.58
C LEU A 306 -27.29 -3.05 5.99
N THR A 307 -28.26 -2.66 6.83
CA THR A 307 -29.46 -1.93 6.37
C THR A 307 -29.21 -0.42 6.23
N ASN A 308 -28.12 0.09 6.81
CA ASN A 308 -27.75 1.49 6.67
C ASN A 308 -27.19 1.77 5.27
N LYS A 309 -28.07 2.25 4.40
CA LYS A 309 -27.78 2.50 2.98
C LYS A 309 -26.56 3.41 2.76
N ILE A 310 -26.44 4.50 3.53
CA ILE A 310 -25.33 5.45 3.37
C ILE A 310 -24.00 4.77 3.67
N TYR A 311 -23.93 4.04 4.79
CA TYR A 311 -22.71 3.34 5.18
C TYR A 311 -22.32 2.23 4.19
N ILE A 312 -23.27 1.41 3.76
CA ILE A 312 -22.97 0.29 2.84
C ILE A 312 -22.58 0.78 1.45
N PHE A 313 -23.27 1.78 0.88
CA PHE A 313 -22.85 2.32 -0.41
C PHE A 313 -21.46 2.96 -0.33
N ASN A 314 -21.14 3.68 0.74
CA ASN A 314 -19.81 4.25 0.95
C ASN A 314 -18.73 3.17 1.14
N LEU A 315 -19.08 2.04 1.79
CA LEU A 315 -18.18 0.90 1.91
C LEU A 315 -17.96 0.19 0.57
N CYS A 316 -19.02 -0.04 -0.21
CA CYS A 316 -18.91 -0.60 -1.56
C CYS A 316 -18.07 0.29 -2.49
N SER A 317 -18.25 1.61 -2.42
CA SER A 317 -17.39 2.60 -3.10
C SER A 317 -15.92 2.41 -2.72
N SER A 318 -15.64 2.35 -1.41
CA SER A 318 -14.28 2.17 -0.89
C SER A 318 -13.65 0.83 -1.32
N ILE A 319 -14.43 -0.26 -1.35
CA ILE A 319 -13.99 -1.58 -1.84
C ILE A 319 -13.66 -1.51 -3.33
N ALA A 320 -14.55 -0.96 -4.16
CA ALA A 320 -14.34 -0.83 -5.60
C ALA A 320 -13.07 -0.02 -5.91
N PHE A 321 -12.92 1.14 -5.25
CA PHE A 321 -11.73 1.97 -5.42
C PHE A 321 -10.45 1.26 -5.01
N LEU A 322 -10.42 0.69 -3.79
CA LEU A 322 -9.21 0.04 -3.27
C LEU A 322 -8.87 -1.22 -4.04
N PHE A 323 -9.85 -1.96 -4.58
CA PHE A 323 -9.57 -3.10 -5.45
C PHE A 323 -8.82 -2.68 -6.72
N GLY A 324 -9.27 -1.61 -7.38
CA GLY A 324 -8.57 -1.04 -8.52
C GLY A 324 -7.19 -0.50 -8.14
N PHE A 325 -7.18 0.43 -7.19
CA PHE A 325 -6.03 1.25 -6.83
C PHE A 325 -4.88 0.47 -6.20
N VAL A 326 -5.17 -0.51 -5.33
CA VAL A 326 -4.12 -1.30 -4.67
C VAL A 326 -3.40 -2.22 -5.66
N GLY A 327 -4.13 -2.82 -6.60
CA GLY A 327 -3.50 -3.57 -7.69
C GLY A 327 -2.55 -2.69 -8.50
N PHE A 328 -3.03 -1.53 -8.95
CA PHE A 328 -2.22 -0.61 -9.73
C PHE A 328 -0.99 -0.07 -8.97
N ILE A 329 -1.14 0.37 -7.71
CA ILE A 329 -0.04 1.00 -6.95
C ILE A 329 1.07 0.00 -6.63
N THR A 330 0.73 -1.26 -6.33
CA THR A 330 1.71 -2.32 -6.03
C THR A 330 2.61 -2.61 -7.24
N PHE A 331 2.05 -2.61 -8.45
CA PHE A 331 2.79 -2.85 -9.69
C PHE A 331 3.23 -1.55 -10.40
N LEU A 332 3.00 -0.39 -9.81
CA LEU A 332 3.37 0.91 -10.40
C LEU A 332 4.87 1.05 -10.70
N PRO A 333 5.81 0.61 -9.83
CA PRO A 333 7.24 0.64 -10.16
C PRO A 333 7.57 -0.20 -11.40
N LYS A 334 6.91 -1.36 -11.55
CA LYS A 334 7.05 -2.25 -12.71
C LYS A 334 6.48 -1.58 -13.96
N PHE A 335 5.29 -1.00 -13.85
CA PHE A 335 4.67 -0.20 -14.91
C PHE A 335 5.62 0.90 -15.41
N ILE A 336 6.26 1.65 -14.49
CA ILE A 336 7.18 2.72 -14.85
C ILE A 336 8.45 2.17 -15.52
N THR A 337 9.02 1.10 -14.97
CA THR A 337 10.26 0.48 -15.47
C THR A 337 10.12 0.11 -16.95
N PHE A 338 9.03 -0.57 -17.32
CA PHE A 338 8.84 -1.06 -18.68
C PHE A 338 8.28 0.01 -19.63
N ASN A 339 7.34 0.86 -19.20
CA ASN A 339 6.75 1.89 -20.07
C ASN A 339 7.66 3.09 -20.31
N PHE A 340 8.55 3.41 -19.36
CA PHE A 340 9.41 4.60 -19.43
C PHE A 340 10.91 4.30 -19.42
N ARG A 341 11.30 3.01 -19.54
CA ARG A 341 12.69 2.54 -19.58
C ARG A 341 13.54 3.11 -18.43
N LYS A 342 12.95 3.23 -17.25
CA LYS A 342 13.62 3.69 -16.03
C LYS A 342 14.15 2.50 -15.25
N SER A 343 15.23 2.69 -14.51
CA SER A 343 15.71 1.65 -13.58
C SER A 343 14.65 1.36 -12.52
N SER A 344 14.64 0.13 -11.99
CA SER A 344 13.69 -0.27 -10.95
C SER A 344 13.81 0.59 -9.68
N SER A 345 15.03 1.01 -9.33
CA SER A 345 15.28 1.91 -8.20
C SER A 345 14.73 3.32 -8.41
N SER A 346 14.96 3.92 -9.58
CA SER A 346 14.40 5.23 -9.93
C SER A 346 12.87 5.17 -10.00
N SER A 347 12.31 4.11 -10.57
CA SER A 347 10.86 3.90 -10.68
C SER A 347 10.20 3.75 -9.31
N GLY A 348 10.79 2.96 -8.41
CA GLY A 348 10.33 2.79 -7.03
C GLY A 348 10.39 4.09 -6.23
N LEU A 349 11.51 4.84 -6.32
CA LEU A 349 11.67 6.10 -5.60
C LEU A 349 10.69 7.17 -6.11
N SER A 350 10.56 7.34 -7.42
CA SER A 350 9.65 8.34 -8.00
C SER A 350 8.19 8.01 -7.73
N SER A 351 7.77 6.75 -7.84
CA SER A 351 6.38 6.35 -7.51
C SER A 351 6.07 6.52 -6.03
N GLY A 352 6.96 6.07 -5.14
CA GLY A 352 6.80 6.19 -3.70
C GLY A 352 6.76 7.64 -3.22
N ALA A 353 7.71 8.47 -3.68
CA ALA A 353 7.78 9.88 -3.31
C ALA A 353 6.55 10.66 -3.82
N THR A 354 6.16 10.48 -5.08
CA THR A 354 4.97 11.14 -5.64
C THR A 354 3.72 10.75 -4.88
N ASN A 355 3.51 9.47 -4.57
CA ASN A 355 2.34 9.02 -3.80
C ASN A 355 2.31 9.60 -2.39
N PHE A 356 3.44 9.60 -1.68
CA PHE A 356 3.54 10.15 -0.33
C PHE A 356 3.24 11.66 -0.29
N ILE A 357 3.90 12.44 -1.16
CA ILE A 357 3.76 13.89 -1.18
C ILE A 357 2.34 14.29 -1.60
N SER A 358 1.83 13.72 -2.70
CA SER A 358 0.50 14.02 -3.22
C SER A 358 -0.60 13.64 -2.22
N SER A 359 -0.50 12.46 -1.60
CA SER A 359 -1.48 12.00 -0.60
C SER A 359 -1.50 12.87 0.64
N THR A 360 -0.33 13.29 1.13
CA THR A 360 -0.20 14.17 2.28
C THR A 360 -0.89 15.52 2.02
N ILE A 361 -0.62 16.13 0.87
CA ILE A 361 -1.22 17.42 0.50
C ILE A 361 -2.75 17.29 0.36
N GLY A 362 -3.26 16.28 -0.35
CA GLY A 362 -4.71 16.11 -0.55
C GLY A 362 -5.47 15.80 0.74
N ILE A 363 -4.93 14.93 1.60
CA ILE A 363 -5.54 14.60 2.90
C ILE A 363 -5.54 15.82 3.82
N MET A 364 -4.43 16.54 3.96
CA MET A 364 -4.36 17.70 4.85
C MET A 364 -5.27 18.84 4.38
N THR A 365 -5.28 19.14 3.08
CA THR A 365 -6.13 20.19 2.51
C THR A 365 -7.61 19.86 2.70
N SER A 366 -8.03 18.61 2.44
CA SER A 366 -9.42 18.19 2.65
C SER A 366 -9.87 18.36 4.10
N GLY A 367 -9.09 17.88 5.09
CA GLY A 367 -9.43 18.02 6.50
C GLY A 367 -9.53 19.49 6.95
N TRP A 368 -8.63 20.35 6.46
CA TRP A 368 -8.68 21.79 6.75
C TRP A 368 -9.92 22.46 6.15
N VAL A 369 -10.23 22.20 4.86
CA VAL A 369 -11.41 22.76 4.18
C VAL A 369 -12.70 22.33 4.87
N ILE A 370 -12.85 21.04 5.19
CA ILE A 370 -14.06 20.50 5.84
C ILE A 370 -14.25 21.13 7.22
N SER A 371 -13.19 21.23 8.02
CA SER A 371 -13.23 21.85 9.35
C SER A 371 -13.49 23.36 9.30
N ARG A 372 -12.97 24.07 8.29
CA ARG A 372 -13.09 25.53 8.18
C ARG A 372 -14.46 25.97 7.68
N TYR A 373 -14.98 25.30 6.66
CA TYR A 373 -16.20 25.69 5.96
C TYR A 373 -17.45 24.91 6.41
N LYS A 374 -17.29 23.91 7.28
CA LYS A 374 -18.40 23.10 7.84
C LYS A 374 -19.35 22.58 6.75
N LEU A 375 -18.78 21.92 5.74
CA LEU A 375 -19.49 21.47 4.55
C LEU A 375 -20.63 20.47 4.88
N LYS A 376 -21.73 20.52 4.12
CA LYS A 376 -22.85 19.58 4.24
C LYS A 376 -22.47 18.21 3.67
N ALA A 377 -23.11 17.13 4.14
CA ALA A 377 -22.85 15.76 3.68
C ALA A 377 -22.92 15.60 2.16
N ARG A 378 -23.89 16.26 1.51
CA ARG A 378 -24.01 16.26 0.05
C ARG A 378 -22.84 16.93 -0.67
N SER A 379 -22.31 18.03 -0.14
CA SER A 379 -21.13 18.68 -0.72
C SER A 379 -19.91 17.79 -0.64
N LEU A 380 -19.76 17.04 0.46
CA LEU A 380 -18.70 16.05 0.63
C LEU A 380 -18.83 14.90 -0.38
N ALA A 381 -20.04 14.33 -0.51
CA ALA A 381 -20.28 13.23 -1.46
C ALA A 381 -20.10 13.68 -2.92
N MET A 382 -20.53 14.89 -3.28
CA MET A 382 -20.33 15.43 -4.64
C MET A 382 -18.83 15.61 -4.94
N TRP A 383 -18.03 16.05 -3.96
CA TRP A 383 -16.58 16.15 -4.15
C TRP A 383 -15.95 14.80 -4.50
N CYS A 384 -16.41 13.71 -3.89
CA CYS A 384 -15.97 12.35 -4.25
C CYS A 384 -16.32 12.01 -5.71
N VAL A 385 -17.59 12.19 -6.10
CA VAL A 385 -18.03 11.96 -7.50
C VAL A 385 -17.21 12.80 -8.50
N PHE A 386 -16.94 14.07 -8.18
CA PHE A 386 -16.11 14.93 -9.03
C PHE A 386 -14.69 14.39 -9.19
N SER A 387 -14.06 13.98 -8.08
CA SER A 387 -12.73 13.38 -8.11
C SER A 387 -12.70 12.10 -8.95
N ASP A 388 -13.76 11.29 -8.91
CA ASP A 388 -13.87 10.05 -9.69
C ASP A 388 -13.96 10.31 -11.18
N VAL A 389 -14.79 11.27 -11.59
CA VAL A 389 -14.90 11.70 -12.99
C VAL A 389 -13.54 12.16 -13.52
N VAL A 390 -12.84 13.00 -12.75
CA VAL A 390 -11.47 13.42 -13.11
C VAL A 390 -10.50 12.22 -13.15
N GLY A 391 -10.65 11.25 -12.25
CA GLY A 391 -9.89 10.01 -12.24
C GLY A 391 -10.07 9.17 -13.51
N ILE A 392 -11.29 9.06 -14.04
CA ILE A 392 -11.56 8.36 -15.31
C ILE A 392 -10.83 9.03 -16.47
N PHE A 393 -10.90 10.37 -16.55
CA PHE A 393 -10.16 11.11 -17.58
C PHE A 393 -8.64 10.92 -17.44
N PHE A 394 -8.13 10.94 -16.22
CA PHE A 394 -6.72 10.72 -15.93
C PHE A 394 -6.25 9.33 -16.41
N PHE A 395 -6.91 8.24 -16.01
CA PHE A 395 -6.50 6.89 -16.41
C PHE A 395 -6.73 6.62 -17.90
N THR A 396 -7.69 7.29 -18.52
CA THR A 396 -7.84 7.27 -19.99
C THR A 396 -6.64 7.94 -20.67
N ALA A 397 -6.15 9.07 -20.14
CA ALA A 397 -4.96 9.73 -20.67
C ALA A 397 -3.69 8.87 -20.49
N VAL A 398 -3.55 8.16 -19.37
CA VAL A 398 -2.41 7.25 -19.10
C VAL A 398 -2.25 6.17 -20.17
N VAL A 399 -3.34 5.70 -20.79
CA VAL A 399 -3.27 4.71 -21.89
C VAL A 399 -2.39 5.19 -23.05
N PHE A 400 -2.36 6.50 -23.30
CA PHE A 400 -1.64 7.11 -24.42
C PHE A 400 -0.25 7.64 -24.04
N ILE A 401 0.12 7.64 -22.76
CA ILE A 401 1.38 8.17 -22.27
C ILE A 401 2.35 7.04 -22.01
N GLY A 402 3.42 6.97 -22.79
CA GLY A 402 4.51 6.02 -22.58
C GLY A 402 5.34 5.82 -23.84
N CYS A 403 6.54 5.32 -23.65
CA CYS A 403 7.54 5.26 -24.71
C CYS A 403 7.14 4.26 -25.79
N LYS A 404 7.77 4.38 -26.96
CA LYS A 404 7.47 3.50 -28.10
C LYS A 404 7.82 2.05 -27.76
N SER A 405 7.01 1.11 -28.24
CA SER A 405 7.23 -0.32 -28.06
C SER A 405 8.60 -0.74 -28.61
N ILE A 406 9.22 -1.69 -27.92
CA ILE A 406 10.54 -2.22 -28.24
C ILE A 406 10.35 -3.37 -29.24
N ASN A 407 11.04 -3.29 -30.39
CA ASN A 407 11.07 -4.35 -31.38
C ASN A 407 12.46 -4.99 -31.36
N PHE A 408 12.57 -6.18 -30.79
CA PHE A 408 13.81 -6.96 -30.85
C PHE A 408 13.94 -7.60 -32.24
N LEU A 409 15.16 -7.57 -32.79
CA LEU A 409 15.47 -8.32 -33.98
C LEU A 409 15.66 -9.82 -33.62
N PRO A 410 15.31 -10.73 -34.55
CA PRO A 410 15.55 -12.17 -34.35
C PRO A 410 17.05 -12.48 -34.20
N PRO A 411 17.40 -13.65 -33.62
CA PRO A 411 18.78 -14.11 -33.60
C PRO A 411 19.32 -14.24 -35.03
N CYS A 412 20.60 -13.98 -35.17
CA CYS A 412 21.32 -14.14 -36.42
C CYS A 412 21.52 -15.62 -36.77
N GLU A 413 21.55 -15.96 -38.06
CA GLU A 413 21.98 -17.27 -38.56
C GLU A 413 23.51 -17.42 -38.38
N THR A 414 23.95 -17.62 -37.14
CA THR A 414 25.34 -17.87 -36.74
C THR A 414 25.41 -19.13 -35.87
N ASP A 415 26.53 -19.85 -35.88
CA ASP A 415 26.79 -21.07 -35.07
C ASP A 415 26.99 -20.74 -33.56
N CYS A 416 26.09 -19.96 -32.97
CA CYS A 416 26.08 -19.61 -31.56
C CYS A 416 25.02 -20.44 -30.82
N TYR A 417 25.43 -21.17 -29.78
CA TYR A 417 24.49 -21.84 -28.88
C TYR A 417 24.01 -20.87 -27.81
N CYS A 418 23.07 -20.00 -28.17
CA CYS A 418 22.44 -19.07 -27.22
C CYS A 418 21.29 -19.76 -26.49
N THR A 419 21.29 -19.69 -25.17
CA THR A 419 20.18 -20.16 -24.34
C THR A 419 19.11 -19.07 -24.20
N ASP A 420 17.83 -19.45 -24.26
CA ASP A 420 16.69 -18.54 -24.07
C ASP A 420 16.67 -17.85 -22.67
N SER A 421 17.50 -18.34 -21.74
CA SER A 421 17.66 -17.79 -20.38
C SER A 421 18.58 -16.56 -20.29
N ASP A 422 19.34 -16.23 -21.33
CA ASP A 422 20.35 -15.17 -21.30
C ASP A 422 19.77 -13.84 -21.79
N PHE A 423 19.04 -13.13 -20.93
CA PHE A 423 18.46 -11.82 -21.24
C PHE A 423 19.37 -10.67 -20.82
N LEU A 424 20.02 -10.02 -21.79
CA LEU A 424 20.92 -8.92 -21.54
C LEU A 424 20.85 -7.93 -22.72
N PRO A 425 19.86 -7.02 -22.75
CA PRO A 425 19.57 -6.24 -23.94
C PRO A 425 20.81 -5.44 -24.37
N ILE A 426 21.05 -5.43 -25.68
CA ILE A 426 22.15 -4.71 -26.31
C ILE A 426 21.59 -3.80 -27.40
N CYS A 427 22.07 -2.57 -27.45
CA CYS A 427 21.77 -1.61 -28.50
C CYS A 427 23.02 -1.35 -29.34
N SER A 428 22.87 -1.23 -30.66
CA SER A 428 23.96 -0.78 -31.52
C SER A 428 24.39 0.65 -31.19
N LEU A 429 25.66 0.98 -31.37
CA LEU A 429 26.17 2.34 -31.13
C LEU A 429 25.42 3.42 -31.93
N ASN A 430 24.82 3.04 -33.06
CA ASN A 430 24.02 3.94 -33.91
C ASN A 430 22.57 4.12 -33.42
N GLY A 431 22.16 3.44 -32.34
CA GLY A 431 20.81 3.51 -31.78
C GLY A 431 19.71 2.84 -32.61
N ALA A 432 20.07 2.15 -33.70
CA ALA A 432 19.13 1.69 -34.72
C ALA A 432 18.72 0.21 -34.59
N GLN A 433 19.58 -0.63 -34.02
CA GLN A 433 19.38 -2.08 -33.90
C GLN A 433 19.47 -2.50 -32.45
N GLN A 434 18.59 -3.40 -32.03
CA GLN A 434 18.57 -3.94 -30.67
C GLN A 434 18.32 -5.45 -30.66
N PHE A 435 19.01 -6.15 -29.77
CA PHE A 435 18.94 -7.60 -29.62
C PHE A 435 18.67 -7.98 -28.17
N VAL A 436 18.12 -9.17 -27.98
CA VAL A 436 17.75 -9.72 -26.67
C VAL A 436 18.98 -9.98 -25.79
N SER A 437 20.10 -10.33 -26.41
CA SER A 437 21.38 -10.60 -25.74
C SER A 437 22.58 -10.33 -26.65
N PRO A 438 23.80 -10.19 -26.10
CA PRO A 438 25.03 -10.12 -26.88
C PRO A 438 25.26 -11.40 -27.69
N CYS A 439 24.82 -12.56 -27.18
CA CYS A 439 24.86 -13.82 -27.93
C CYS A 439 23.96 -13.75 -29.18
N TYR A 440 22.73 -13.22 -29.08
CA TYR A 440 21.83 -13.07 -30.23
C TYR A 440 22.34 -12.06 -31.27
N ALA A 441 23.13 -11.08 -30.82
CA ALA A 441 23.84 -10.13 -31.67
C ALA A 441 25.15 -10.71 -32.25
N GLY A 442 25.56 -11.90 -31.82
CA GLY A 442 26.77 -12.60 -32.26
C GLY A 442 28.06 -11.96 -31.77
N CYS A 443 28.07 -11.34 -30.59
CA CYS A 443 29.24 -10.68 -30.02
C CYS A 443 30.21 -11.70 -29.37
N THR A 444 31.51 -11.53 -29.61
CA THR A 444 32.55 -12.46 -29.14
C THR A 444 33.39 -11.92 -27.99
N SER A 445 33.40 -10.60 -27.77
CA SER A 445 34.15 -9.96 -26.69
C SER A 445 33.35 -8.86 -26.01
N SER A 446 33.70 -8.58 -24.75
CA SER A 446 33.14 -7.48 -23.98
C SER A 446 34.18 -6.87 -23.07
N PHE A 447 34.14 -5.55 -22.90
CA PHE A 447 34.94 -4.86 -21.90
C PHE A 447 34.10 -3.83 -21.14
N LEU A 448 34.48 -3.60 -19.88
CA LEU A 448 33.83 -2.63 -19.03
C LEU A 448 34.47 -1.26 -19.29
N HIS A 449 33.68 -0.32 -19.76
CA HIS A 449 34.07 1.06 -19.96
C HIS A 449 33.76 1.88 -18.70
N ASP A 450 34.51 2.97 -18.49
CA ASP A 450 34.27 3.88 -17.36
C ASP A 450 32.80 4.35 -17.35
N GLU A 451 32.25 4.55 -16.15
CA GLU A 451 30.81 4.77 -15.86
C GLU A 451 29.90 3.52 -15.83
N GLY A 452 30.45 2.31 -15.85
CA GLY A 452 29.66 1.07 -15.67
C GLY A 452 28.88 0.64 -16.92
N LYS A 453 29.26 1.15 -18.09
CA LYS A 453 28.78 0.69 -19.40
C LYS A 453 29.64 -0.47 -19.87
N THR A 454 29.02 -1.54 -20.34
CA THR A 454 29.70 -2.67 -20.97
C THR A 454 29.57 -2.52 -22.48
N ILE A 455 30.71 -2.45 -23.16
CA ILE A 455 30.78 -2.43 -24.61
C ILE A 455 31.02 -3.86 -25.07
N TYR A 456 30.19 -4.33 -26.00
CA TYR A 456 30.32 -5.60 -26.67
C TYR A 456 30.87 -5.35 -28.07
N GLU A 457 31.94 -6.06 -28.41
CA GLU A 457 32.65 -5.90 -29.68
C GLU A 457 32.47 -7.13 -30.57
N ASN A 458 32.77 -6.94 -31.86
CA ASN A 458 32.70 -7.98 -32.89
C ASN A 458 31.31 -8.64 -32.96
N CYS A 459 30.24 -7.85 -32.81
CA CYS A 459 28.88 -8.35 -32.98
C CYS A 459 28.58 -8.47 -34.46
N SER A 460 28.52 -9.71 -34.96
CA SER A 460 28.31 -10.01 -36.38
C SER A 460 27.01 -9.43 -36.96
N CYS A 461 26.01 -9.14 -36.13
CA CYS A 461 24.67 -8.78 -36.59
C CYS A 461 24.34 -7.30 -36.38
N ILE A 462 25.33 -6.52 -35.94
CA ILE A 462 25.27 -5.07 -35.87
C ILE A 462 25.92 -4.50 -37.13
N ASP A 463 25.17 -3.68 -37.87
CA ASP A 463 25.65 -3.03 -39.10
C ASP A 463 26.57 -1.83 -38.75
N THR A 464 27.80 -1.82 -39.27
CA THR A 464 28.69 -0.64 -39.21
C THR A 464 28.32 0.38 -40.30
N LEU A 465 28.34 1.67 -39.98
CA LEU A 465 28.15 2.75 -40.96
C LEU A 465 29.25 2.71 -42.03
N GLU A 466 28.85 2.75 -43.31
CA GLU A 466 29.76 2.85 -44.46
C GLU A 466 30.49 4.21 -44.45
N PHE A 467 31.83 4.19 -44.46
CA PHE A 467 32.61 5.28 -45.03
C PHE A 467 32.75 4.99 -46.53
N THR A 468 32.05 5.75 -47.36
CA THR A 468 32.15 5.61 -48.81
C THR A 468 33.45 6.24 -49.31
N ASP A 469 34.48 5.41 -49.54
CA ASP A 469 35.56 5.80 -50.44
C ASP A 469 35.05 5.74 -51.88
N ILE A 470 34.96 6.89 -52.54
CA ILE A 470 34.32 7.13 -53.85
C ILE A 470 35.07 6.45 -55.03
N SER A 471 35.93 5.44 -54.79
CA SER A 471 36.81 4.93 -55.85
C SER A 471 36.50 3.54 -56.39
N ASN A 472 35.70 2.68 -55.74
CA ASN A 472 35.28 1.41 -56.35
C ASN A 472 33.94 0.91 -55.79
N MET A 473 32.97 0.67 -56.68
CA MET A 473 31.64 0.16 -56.37
C MET A 473 31.69 -1.34 -56.02
N SER A 474 32.09 -1.64 -54.79
CA SER A 474 31.78 -2.89 -54.09
C SER A 474 31.29 -2.54 -52.70
N ILE A 475 30.00 -2.80 -52.42
CA ILE A 475 29.44 -2.73 -51.07
C ILE A 475 30.03 -3.91 -50.29
N SER A 476 31.19 -3.71 -49.66
CA SER A 476 31.61 -4.61 -48.58
C SER A 476 30.93 -4.14 -47.31
N LYS A 477 29.78 -4.72 -47.00
CA LYS A 477 29.17 -4.60 -45.67
C LYS A 477 30.21 -5.19 -44.71
N ASN A 478 30.95 -4.36 -43.97
CA ASN A 478 31.79 -4.89 -42.89
C ASN A 478 30.84 -5.46 -41.84
N ILE A 479 30.92 -6.77 -41.64
CA ILE A 479 30.12 -7.55 -40.71
C ILE A 479 30.88 -7.51 -39.39
N GLY A 480 30.37 -6.79 -38.39
CA GLY A 480 31.04 -6.63 -37.09
C GLY A 480 30.94 -5.20 -36.59
N GLY A 481 29.82 -4.87 -35.95
CA GLY A 481 29.65 -3.61 -35.24
C GLY A 481 29.72 -3.79 -33.73
N ASP A 482 29.83 -2.68 -33.02
CA ASP A 482 29.85 -2.68 -31.55
C ASP A 482 28.47 -2.29 -30.99
N GLY A 483 28.18 -2.82 -29.81
CA GLY A 483 26.96 -2.50 -29.09
C GLY A 483 27.22 -2.20 -27.63
N ILE A 484 26.28 -1.48 -27.01
CA ILE A 484 26.31 -1.10 -25.60
C ILE A 484 25.19 -1.81 -24.84
N ASN A 485 25.44 -2.14 -23.58
CA ASN A 485 24.43 -2.72 -22.71
C ASN A 485 23.24 -1.76 -22.48
N GLY A 486 22.04 -2.33 -22.50
CA GLY A 486 20.78 -1.62 -22.29
C GLY A 486 19.92 -1.48 -23.56
N TYR A 487 18.80 -0.80 -23.41
CA TYR A 487 17.89 -0.49 -24.50
C TYR A 487 18.39 0.72 -25.29
N CYS A 488 18.06 0.79 -26.58
CA CYS A 488 18.32 2.01 -27.36
C CYS A 488 17.59 3.22 -26.76
N GLU A 489 18.25 4.37 -26.75
CA GLU A 489 17.67 5.60 -26.21
C GLU A 489 16.51 6.09 -27.09
N ASP A 490 15.46 6.58 -26.43
CA ASP A 490 14.31 7.23 -27.08
C ASP A 490 14.21 8.64 -26.48
N GLU A 491 14.51 9.67 -27.29
CA GLU A 491 14.54 11.08 -26.85
C GLU A 491 13.20 11.54 -26.23
N SER A 492 12.08 10.98 -26.70
CA SER A 492 10.74 11.34 -26.22
C SER A 492 10.40 10.72 -24.86
N CYS A 493 11.15 9.71 -24.44
CA CYS A 493 10.81 8.89 -23.28
C CYS A 493 10.97 9.65 -21.95
N GLY A 494 11.97 10.54 -21.88
CA GLY A 494 12.19 11.39 -20.71
C GLY A 494 11.06 12.40 -20.45
N SER A 495 10.57 13.07 -21.49
CA SER A 495 9.49 14.06 -21.37
C SER A 495 8.15 13.40 -21.04
N GLN A 496 7.84 12.26 -21.64
CA GLN A 496 6.64 11.48 -21.33
C GLN A 496 6.63 10.97 -19.89
N PHE A 497 7.78 10.54 -19.37
CA PHE A 497 7.91 10.15 -17.96
C PHE A 497 7.58 11.31 -17.00
N LEU A 498 8.09 12.52 -17.28
CA LEU A 498 7.80 13.70 -16.47
C LEU A 498 6.31 14.09 -16.52
N ILE A 499 5.69 14.01 -17.70
CA ILE A 499 4.25 14.23 -17.85
C ILE A 499 3.47 13.21 -17.00
N PHE A 500 3.80 11.92 -17.11
CA PHE A 500 3.15 10.86 -16.34
C PHE A 500 3.25 11.08 -14.84
N ILE A 501 4.44 11.34 -14.31
CA ILE A 501 4.65 11.58 -12.87
C ILE A 501 3.92 12.83 -12.39
N SER A 502 3.90 13.89 -13.20
CA SER A 502 3.18 15.13 -12.87
C SER A 502 1.67 14.89 -12.78
N LEU A 503 1.09 14.19 -13.78
CA LEU A 503 -0.33 13.86 -13.77
C LEU A 503 -0.69 12.89 -12.63
N MET A 504 0.16 11.90 -12.34
CA MET A 504 0.01 11.02 -11.18
C MET A 504 0.02 11.81 -9.87
N GLY A 505 0.86 12.84 -9.75
CA GLY A 505 0.88 13.74 -8.60
C GLY A 505 -0.42 14.53 -8.44
N ILE A 506 -0.95 15.09 -9.53
CA ILE A 506 -2.23 15.83 -9.54
C ILE A 506 -3.39 14.90 -9.17
N PHE A 507 -3.46 13.73 -9.81
CA PHE A 507 -4.46 12.71 -9.49
C PHE A 507 -4.32 12.25 -8.04
N GLY A 508 -3.10 12.03 -7.55
CA GLY A 508 -2.83 11.66 -6.16
C GLY A 508 -3.36 12.69 -5.14
N ILE A 509 -3.24 13.99 -5.43
CA ILE A 509 -3.81 15.05 -4.58
C ILE A 509 -5.33 14.97 -4.59
N LEU A 510 -5.96 14.89 -5.77
CA LEU A 510 -7.41 14.83 -5.89
C LEU A 510 -7.99 13.56 -5.26
N GLY A 511 -7.48 12.39 -5.65
CA GLY A 511 -7.94 11.09 -5.15
C GLY A 511 -7.69 10.89 -3.65
N SER A 512 -6.64 11.48 -3.07
CA SER A 512 -6.43 11.41 -1.62
C SER A 512 -7.31 12.40 -0.83
N SER A 513 -7.75 13.49 -1.46
CA SER A 513 -8.65 14.46 -0.83
C SER A 513 -10.06 13.91 -0.54
N THR A 514 -10.45 12.79 -1.15
CA THR A 514 -11.73 12.11 -0.90
C THR A 514 -11.72 11.23 0.36
N ARG A 515 -10.54 10.92 0.92
CA ARG A 515 -10.40 10.01 2.07
C ARG A 515 -11.08 10.52 3.34
N ILE A 516 -10.92 11.81 3.65
CA ILE A 516 -11.55 12.43 4.83
C ILE A 516 -13.07 12.61 4.64
N PRO A 517 -13.58 13.11 3.49
CA PRO A 517 -15.01 13.08 3.17
C PRO A 517 -15.65 11.71 3.39
N ASN A 518 -15.09 10.65 2.79
CA ASN A 518 -15.62 9.29 2.90
C ASN A 518 -15.63 8.80 4.35
N LEU A 519 -14.57 9.08 5.11
CA LEU A 519 -14.51 8.71 6.52
C LEU A 519 -15.56 9.46 7.37
N ILE A 520 -15.69 10.77 7.19
CA ILE A 520 -16.64 11.58 7.96
C ILE A 520 -18.09 11.18 7.66
N ILE A 521 -18.43 10.93 6.39
CA ILE A 521 -19.77 10.44 6.01
C ILE A 521 -20.06 9.12 6.72
N SER A 522 -19.13 8.16 6.68
CA SER A 522 -19.28 6.87 7.39
C SER A 522 -19.48 7.06 8.90
N LEU A 523 -18.64 7.86 9.56
CA LEU A 523 -18.71 8.06 11.01
C LEU A 523 -19.99 8.76 11.46
N ARG A 524 -20.54 9.66 10.62
CA ARG A 524 -21.77 10.41 10.92
C ARG A 524 -23.03 9.62 10.57
N ALA A 525 -22.97 8.73 9.59
CA ALA A 525 -24.10 7.85 9.24
C ALA A 525 -24.37 6.78 10.31
N ILE A 526 -23.43 6.51 11.20
CA ILE A 526 -23.50 5.41 12.17
C ILE A 526 -23.69 5.94 13.59
N HIS A 527 -24.45 5.21 14.39
CA HIS A 527 -24.66 5.54 15.79
C HIS A 527 -23.31 5.48 16.56
N PRO A 528 -23.01 6.41 17.50
CA PRO A 528 -21.73 6.44 18.20
C PRO A 528 -21.29 5.11 18.85
N LYS A 529 -22.26 4.33 19.33
CA LYS A 529 -22.05 3.00 19.92
C LYS A 529 -21.52 1.95 18.93
N ASP A 530 -21.89 2.07 17.66
CA ASP A 530 -21.59 1.08 16.63
C ASP A 530 -20.37 1.45 15.78
N LYS A 531 -19.77 2.63 15.99
CA LYS A 531 -18.65 3.14 15.17
C LYS A 531 -17.48 2.17 15.11
N ALA A 532 -17.09 1.60 16.25
CA ALA A 532 -15.97 0.65 16.30
C ALA A 532 -16.30 -0.66 15.56
N SER A 533 -17.52 -1.18 15.73
CA SER A 533 -17.98 -2.38 15.03
C SER A 533 -18.13 -2.15 13.51
N ALA A 534 -18.56 -0.96 13.11
CA ALA A 534 -18.60 -0.57 11.70
C ALA A 534 -17.21 -0.46 11.08
N LEU A 535 -16.25 0.19 11.74
CA LEU A 535 -14.88 0.23 11.22
C LEU A 535 -14.23 -1.16 11.17
N THR A 536 -14.55 -2.02 12.14
CA THR A 536 -14.16 -3.44 12.12
C THR A 536 -14.70 -4.13 10.88
N LEU A 537 -16.02 -4.01 10.62
CA LEU A 537 -16.65 -4.56 9.43
C LEU A 537 -15.99 -4.03 8.14
N SER A 538 -15.72 -2.72 8.07
CA SER A 538 -15.06 -2.11 6.93
C SER A 538 -13.67 -2.68 6.69
N VAL A 539 -12.82 -2.80 7.72
CA VAL A 539 -11.46 -3.34 7.61
C VAL A 539 -11.48 -4.82 7.18
N SER A 540 -12.37 -5.63 7.76
CA SER A 540 -12.51 -7.04 7.38
C SER A 540 -12.99 -7.21 5.94
N LEU A 541 -14.00 -6.45 5.51
CA LEU A 541 -14.51 -6.52 4.14
C LEU A 541 -13.51 -5.98 3.12
N LEU A 542 -12.77 -4.93 3.44
CA LEU A 542 -11.67 -4.44 2.59
C LEU A 542 -10.56 -5.48 2.44
N SER A 543 -10.22 -6.21 3.50
CA SER A 543 -9.21 -7.26 3.44
C SER A 543 -9.65 -8.43 2.55
N LEU A 544 -10.90 -8.87 2.72
CA LEU A 544 -11.48 -9.96 1.95
C LEU A 544 -11.70 -9.63 0.47
N PHE A 545 -12.24 -8.45 0.18
CA PHE A 545 -12.75 -8.12 -1.14
C PHE A 545 -11.89 -7.13 -1.93
N ALA A 546 -10.98 -6.40 -1.28
CA ALA A 546 -10.07 -5.48 -1.96
C ALA A 546 -8.61 -5.96 -1.88
N PHE A 547 -7.99 -5.98 -0.70
CA PHE A 547 -6.53 -6.14 -0.59
C PHE A 547 -6.00 -7.48 -1.09
N LEU A 548 -6.59 -8.61 -0.66
CA LEU A 548 -6.17 -9.95 -1.09
C LEU A 548 -6.34 -10.20 -2.60
N PRO A 549 -7.55 -10.02 -3.18
CA PRO A 549 -7.76 -10.36 -4.58
C PRO A 549 -7.17 -9.32 -5.56
N ALA A 550 -7.01 -8.05 -5.17
CA ALA A 550 -6.54 -7.00 -6.07
C ALA A 550 -5.15 -7.26 -6.64
N THR A 551 -4.18 -7.63 -5.79
CA THR A 551 -2.80 -7.87 -6.22
C THR A 551 -2.70 -9.12 -7.09
N VAL A 552 -3.46 -10.16 -6.78
CA VAL A 552 -3.52 -11.41 -7.58
C VAL A 552 -4.11 -11.14 -8.96
N VAL A 553 -5.27 -10.48 -9.02
CA VAL A 553 -5.95 -10.18 -10.29
C VAL A 553 -5.12 -9.22 -11.14
N PHE A 554 -4.55 -8.17 -10.54
CA PHE A 554 -3.72 -7.23 -11.28
C PHE A 554 -2.38 -7.86 -11.73
N GLY A 555 -1.78 -8.73 -10.92
CA GLY A 555 -0.60 -9.51 -11.29
C GLY A 555 -0.85 -10.35 -12.54
N TYR A 556 -1.97 -11.08 -12.58
CA TYR A 556 -2.40 -11.84 -13.76
C TYR A 556 -2.58 -10.96 -15.01
N ILE A 557 -3.12 -9.75 -14.86
CA ILE A 557 -3.25 -8.79 -15.97
C ILE A 557 -1.88 -8.38 -16.53
N ILE A 558 -0.89 -8.13 -15.66
CA ILE A 558 0.46 -7.79 -16.08
C ILE A 558 1.13 -8.98 -16.77
N ASP A 559 0.99 -10.19 -16.24
CA ASP A 559 1.61 -11.39 -16.81
C ASP A 559 1.01 -11.73 -18.19
N LYS A 560 -0.27 -11.42 -18.42
CA LYS A 560 -0.89 -11.51 -19.76
C LYS A 560 -0.27 -10.61 -20.81
N THR A 561 0.45 -9.57 -20.40
CA THR A 561 1.16 -8.68 -21.32
C THR A 561 2.60 -9.09 -21.55
N CYS A 562 3.00 -10.26 -21.03
CA CYS A 562 4.33 -10.77 -21.27
C CYS A 562 4.54 -11.08 -22.76
N ALA A 563 5.62 -10.55 -23.32
CA ALA A 563 6.08 -10.84 -24.68
C ALA A 563 7.18 -11.91 -24.69
N VAL A 564 8.05 -11.93 -23.68
CA VAL A 564 9.17 -12.89 -23.57
C VAL A 564 9.27 -13.43 -22.15
N TRP A 565 9.09 -14.75 -22.00
CA TRP A 565 9.21 -15.47 -20.74
C TRP A 565 10.65 -15.96 -20.51
N LYS A 566 11.16 -15.80 -19.29
CA LYS A 566 12.35 -16.53 -18.81
C LYS A 566 11.92 -17.96 -18.53
N THR A 567 12.57 -18.93 -19.15
CA THR A 567 12.40 -20.34 -18.84
C THR A 567 13.44 -20.77 -17.80
N GLN A 568 13.03 -21.65 -16.89
CA GLN A 568 13.96 -22.22 -15.92
C GLN A 568 14.80 -23.32 -16.58
N GLU A 569 16.13 -23.22 -16.45
CA GLU A 569 17.06 -24.27 -16.86
C GLU A 569 16.65 -25.61 -16.20
N CYS A 570 16.65 -26.69 -16.98
CA CYS A 570 16.24 -28.06 -16.62
C CYS A 570 14.74 -28.39 -16.62
N THR A 571 13.83 -27.48 -16.26
CA THR A 571 12.39 -27.79 -16.18
C THR A 571 11.58 -27.26 -17.35
N ASN A 572 12.12 -26.30 -18.13
CA ASN A 572 11.41 -25.58 -19.20
C ASN A 572 10.09 -24.93 -18.73
N GLU A 573 9.90 -24.75 -17.43
CA GLU A 573 8.75 -24.04 -16.88
C GLU A 573 8.97 -22.52 -17.01
N GLU A 574 7.91 -21.79 -17.34
CA GLU A 574 7.90 -20.33 -17.37
C GLU A 574 8.09 -19.79 -15.95
N ALA A 575 9.15 -18.99 -15.75
CA ALA A 575 9.51 -18.46 -14.43
C ALA A 575 9.12 -16.99 -14.28
N SER A 576 9.84 -16.08 -14.93
CA SER A 576 9.60 -14.63 -14.83
C SER A 576 9.59 -13.98 -16.20
N CYS A 577 8.71 -13.00 -16.39
CA CYS A 577 8.63 -12.33 -17.68
C CYS A 577 9.71 -11.23 -17.81
N LEU A 578 10.48 -11.32 -18.90
CA LEU A 578 11.64 -10.49 -19.22
C LEU A 578 11.24 -9.20 -19.95
N VAL A 579 10.30 -9.32 -20.88
CA VAL A 579 9.83 -8.20 -21.72
C VAL A 579 8.31 -8.20 -21.73
N TYR A 580 7.71 -7.04 -21.48
CA TYR A 580 6.26 -6.84 -21.57
C TYR A 580 5.93 -6.02 -22.82
N ASP A 581 4.79 -6.31 -23.44
CA ASP A 581 4.20 -5.41 -24.43
C ASP A 581 3.62 -4.19 -23.71
N ASN A 582 4.37 -3.09 -23.81
CA ASN A 582 4.02 -1.80 -23.24
C ASN A 582 2.63 -1.29 -23.66
N SER A 583 2.21 -1.54 -24.91
CA SER A 583 0.92 -1.02 -25.40
C SER A 583 -0.26 -1.74 -24.74
N SER A 584 -0.20 -3.07 -24.68
CA SER A 584 -1.20 -3.88 -23.98
C SER A 584 -1.20 -3.61 -22.48
N MET A 585 -0.01 -3.44 -21.87
CA MET A 585 0.13 -3.12 -20.45
C MET A 585 -0.55 -1.79 -20.07
N ARG A 586 -0.36 -0.73 -20.85
CA ARG A 586 -1.04 0.55 -20.65
C ARG A 586 -2.55 0.42 -20.80
N LEU A 587 -3.00 -0.26 -21.85
CA LEU A 587 -4.42 -0.43 -22.13
C LEU A 587 -5.14 -1.20 -21.03
N TYR A 588 -4.65 -2.37 -20.63
CA TYR A 588 -5.30 -3.19 -19.61
C TYR A 588 -5.27 -2.53 -18.23
N SER A 589 -4.15 -1.90 -17.86
CA SER A 589 -4.06 -1.15 -16.59
C SER A 589 -5.04 0.02 -16.55
N GLY A 590 -5.11 0.80 -17.64
CA GLY A 590 -6.03 1.93 -17.77
C GLY A 590 -7.50 1.51 -17.74
N ILE A 591 -7.88 0.48 -18.51
CA ILE A 591 -9.25 -0.05 -18.52
C ILE A 591 -9.64 -0.57 -17.13
N PHE A 592 -8.77 -1.34 -16.48
CA PHE A 592 -9.03 -1.88 -15.15
C PHE A 592 -9.34 -0.76 -14.15
N MET A 593 -8.49 0.28 -14.11
CA MET A 593 -8.72 1.44 -13.25
C MET A 593 -9.99 2.20 -13.59
N CYS A 594 -10.25 2.47 -14.87
CA CYS A 594 -11.46 3.15 -15.30
C CYS A 594 -12.74 2.39 -14.91
N VAL A 595 -12.76 1.05 -15.04
CA VAL A 595 -13.92 0.23 -14.67
C VAL A 595 -14.21 0.35 -13.17
N PHE A 596 -13.19 0.22 -12.31
CA PHE A 596 -13.40 0.26 -10.86
C PHE A 596 -13.71 1.68 -10.34
N ILE A 597 -13.13 2.73 -10.93
CA ILE A 597 -13.51 4.12 -10.63
C ILE A 597 -14.94 4.40 -11.10
N LEU A 598 -15.37 3.85 -12.23
CA LEU A 598 -16.76 3.99 -12.68
C LEU A 598 -17.73 3.31 -11.70
N ILE A 599 -17.42 2.09 -11.25
CA ILE A 599 -18.22 1.40 -10.21
C ILE A 599 -18.25 2.24 -8.92
N GLN A 600 -17.10 2.76 -8.48
CA GLN A 600 -17.00 3.66 -7.33
C GLN A 600 -17.92 4.89 -7.49
N SER A 601 -17.85 5.57 -8.64
CA SER A 601 -18.62 6.79 -8.91
C SER A 601 -20.13 6.57 -8.82
N VAL A 602 -20.62 5.39 -9.23
CA VAL A 602 -22.03 5.01 -9.10
C VAL A 602 -22.43 4.89 -7.63
N PHE A 603 -21.59 4.26 -6.81
CA PHE A 603 -21.84 4.17 -5.37
C PHE A 603 -21.74 5.52 -4.66
N ASP A 604 -20.81 6.39 -5.04
CA ASP A 604 -20.69 7.75 -4.49
C ASP A 604 -21.89 8.64 -4.87
N LEU A 605 -22.45 8.47 -6.07
CA LEU A 605 -23.72 9.08 -6.47
C LEU A 605 -24.90 8.59 -5.60
N LEU A 606 -24.94 7.30 -5.27
CA LEU A 606 -25.95 6.76 -4.35
C LEU A 606 -25.79 7.34 -2.94
N VAL A 607 -24.55 7.47 -2.45
CA VAL A 607 -24.28 8.14 -1.17
C VAL A 607 -24.79 9.58 -1.20
N TRP A 608 -24.48 10.34 -2.25
CA TRP A 608 -24.97 11.71 -2.41
C TRP A 608 -26.51 11.82 -2.40
N TYR A 609 -27.19 10.86 -3.05
CA TYR A 609 -28.64 10.81 -3.09
C TYR A 609 -29.24 10.59 -1.69
N TYR A 610 -28.75 9.57 -0.97
CA TYR A 610 -29.26 9.20 0.35
C TYR A 610 -28.78 10.10 1.50
N SER A 611 -27.70 10.86 1.34
CA SER A 611 -27.15 11.72 2.40
C SER A 611 -27.87 13.06 2.56
N LYS A 612 -29.12 13.20 2.09
CA LYS A 612 -29.87 14.47 2.13
C LYS A 612 -30.05 14.99 3.55
N ASP A 613 -30.48 14.10 4.43
CA ASP A 613 -30.89 14.42 5.79
C ASP A 613 -29.77 14.07 6.81
N LEU A 614 -28.54 13.85 6.31
CA LEU A 614 -27.41 13.49 7.16
C LEU A 614 -26.75 14.76 7.73
N ILE A 615 -26.90 14.93 9.04
CA ILE A 615 -26.32 16.05 9.79
C ILE A 615 -24.85 15.74 10.12
N VAL A 616 -23.94 16.60 9.64
CA VAL A 616 -22.48 16.42 9.83
C VAL A 616 -21.97 17.18 11.06
N PHE A 617 -22.52 18.37 11.32
CA PHE A 617 -22.09 19.27 12.40
C PHE A 617 -23.29 19.73 13.23
N ASP A 618 -23.09 19.92 14.54
CA ASP A 618 -24.17 20.26 15.48
C ASP A 618 -24.85 21.60 15.13
N ASN A 619 -24.10 22.58 14.62
CA ASN A 619 -24.66 23.86 14.16
C ASN A 619 -25.70 23.71 13.02
N GLN A 620 -25.59 22.67 12.19
CA GLN A 620 -26.56 22.41 11.12
C GLN A 620 -27.89 21.92 11.70
N GLU A 621 -27.84 21.19 12.82
CA GLU A 621 -29.02 20.77 13.56
C GLU A 621 -29.74 21.97 14.17
N GLU A 622 -28.98 22.91 14.74
CA GLU A 622 -29.51 24.17 15.26
C GLU A 622 -30.14 25.06 14.16
N GLU A 623 -29.50 25.14 12.98
CA GLU A 623 -30.03 25.85 11.81
C GLU A 623 -31.33 25.20 11.28
N GLU A 624 -31.39 23.86 11.17
CA GLU A 624 -32.61 23.16 10.76
C GLU A 624 -33.75 23.29 11.78
N LEU A 625 -33.42 23.27 13.08
CA LEU A 625 -34.41 23.53 14.14
C LEU A 625 -34.89 24.99 14.13
N ALA A 626 -34.03 25.94 13.76
CA ALA A 626 -34.41 27.34 13.62
C ALA A 626 -35.32 27.56 12.40
N GLU A 627 -35.07 26.90 11.27
CA GLU A 627 -35.93 26.95 10.07
C GLU A 627 -37.29 26.26 10.27
N LYS A 628 -37.37 25.21 11.10
CA LYS A 628 -38.62 24.47 11.37
C LYS A 628 -39.55 25.13 12.39
N LYS A 629 -39.14 26.20 13.08
CA LYS A 629 -40.07 26.96 13.96
C LYS A 629 -41.04 27.77 13.09
N PRO A 630 -42.36 27.54 13.15
CA PRO A 630 -43.30 28.35 12.39
C PRO A 630 -43.20 29.81 12.87
N HIS A 631 -43.14 30.74 11.92
CA HIS A 631 -43.37 32.16 12.17
C HIS A 631 -44.75 32.31 12.83
N VAL A 632 -44.76 32.43 14.16
CA VAL A 632 -45.93 32.93 14.88
C VAL A 632 -46.02 34.40 14.50
N VAL A 633 -46.88 34.70 13.52
CA VAL A 633 -47.32 36.06 13.23
C VAL A 633 -48.01 36.56 14.50
N GLN A 634 -47.33 37.42 15.27
CA GLN A 634 -47.98 38.25 16.28
C GLN A 634 -48.93 39.19 15.52
N ASN A 635 -50.21 38.83 15.48
CA ASN A 635 -51.26 39.77 15.12
C ASN A 635 -51.40 40.78 16.27
N ASP A 636 -50.81 41.97 16.10
CA ASP A 636 -51.14 43.14 16.90
C ASP A 636 -52.55 43.63 16.52
N SER A 637 -53.57 43.03 17.15
CA SER A 637 -54.89 43.65 17.24
C SER A 637 -54.85 44.74 18.31
N ASN A 638 -54.60 45.95 17.84
CA ASN A 638 -54.82 47.21 18.53
C ASN A 638 -56.22 47.23 19.19
N THR A 639 -56.29 47.26 20.52
CA THR A 639 -57.48 47.79 21.21
C THR A 639 -57.04 48.58 22.44
N ARG A 640 -57.19 49.89 22.34
CA ARG A 640 -57.02 50.88 23.41
C ARG A 640 -57.95 50.54 24.58
N VAL A 641 -57.40 50.47 25.79
CA VAL A 641 -58.08 51.01 26.99
C VAL A 641 -57.03 51.66 27.88
N SER A 642 -57.36 52.88 28.26
CA SER A 642 -56.66 53.90 29.03
C SER A 642 -56.20 53.49 30.44
N GLN A 643 -55.06 54.07 30.84
CA GLN A 643 -54.64 54.27 32.23
C GLN A 643 -55.76 54.90 33.07
N VAL A 644 -56.02 54.32 34.24
CA VAL A 644 -56.52 55.04 35.42
C VAL A 644 -55.69 54.56 36.60
N GLU A 645 -54.82 55.45 37.08
CA GLU A 645 -54.26 55.40 38.42
C GLU A 645 -55.40 55.53 39.45
N HIS A 646 -55.40 54.71 40.51
CA HIS A 646 -55.55 55.17 41.90
C HIS A 646 -55.54 53.99 42.88
N LEU A 647 -54.76 54.21 43.96
CA LEU A 647 -54.68 53.52 45.27
C LEU A 647 -53.76 52.31 45.38
#